data_AF-T1JDU7-F1
#
_entry.id   AF-T1JDU7-F1
#
_cell.length_a   1.000
_cell.length_b   1.000
_cell.length_c   1.000
_cell.angle_alpha   90.00
_cell.angle_beta   90.00
_cell.angle_gamma   90.00
#
_symmetry.space_group_name_H-M   'P 1'
#
loop_
_entity.id
_entity.type
_entity.pdbx_description
1 polymer ?
#
loop_
_entity_poly.entity_id
_entity_poly.type
_entity_poly.pdbx_seq_one_letter_code
_entity_poly.pdbx_strand_id
1 'polypeptide(L)'
;MNPTDLLLANAKRYTEWISKAAQQSCGRVPITTPLAKFDKLSLTGQLETDVVYPSIVKDDLQPLSAKDWNFSIKNCDEKKSQSKIELIKEGKSIIIASLYARLFDRDFELHCSLLLLLIVVTSTDPSSETYRAASVEYEPYFNLYMNPNDIMVENAKRYADYASKAAEEKAIVVVFPEYGIRTLEFDKISREAILPETQTVPDPKEVSWNPCLNPTEYNQTDALHILSCAATNNSIAIVANILSREECKDENDPNCPSDGHYLYNTNIVFDKNGTLIARYHKNHLFGEGPILNSPEEAEYVTFNIDGIEFATFICFDIIYKDPAVELVRDYGIKNFILTTAWVTEKPFYLGPQTYSSWARGLGVNLIASNYYKPQNSSIGSGIYSSQLGALNETFDISRKGQLLIADLPTHPSPVPEENQCLPPIQSQSAVESTHNDTNNSYNLFIMSHKPSSSPVEPIHKIYYQSLINFTAFYLKESQGNVNLCQNGACCNLVYNLSSNNDLGVYALLAYDGLHPFDKYKFGMQTCSVMRCENENDIESCGRVPNTTPLANFDKLTLTAELEADFVFPSVVKAGSPDTEAESESGYLVHPYSHWLMTYIVLKVYIALTCLLVLLMFLLTTADNSETYRAATVEYEPYFEQHINPNEILIANAKKYAEYASEAAQQKAIIVVFPEYGLPTLELWVNSSLDRHVILPYLQTIPDPKETEYVTFIIDEIEFASFICFDIMYKDPAVELVRDHGIKNIIFSTAWNNKSPFLLAPQLFSSWARGLGVNLIVSNYYKPQYRRLGTGIYSSQLGALNETFDISRKGQLLIADLIIDPTPVPEGFGMAIPTSTQMLSAALCVLLYIQLSVTSNLDKSKYIVTIGRPSKDHYLCATQICCNGITTNKPNPNAYCCGNKTYNPKTHFCCGFIVSQHTSDKKCCDSHIYNSKTHNCNPYVIKVTVDDGELTSWTSDPDHYVVTPITKGTNHACGKEIINYKTHICCNGKPVPITTDSAHCCGNKSYNPKVNFCCSSQNPPTILPPVHHNEDLCCKGKPYNGSIDTCIEESGKIIKLPDSNHQLCNDQIVDNRKKICCSEAIDVQGNFQQKRWIIAKQKKEHTECCGNVSFSLAEEICCQKKLIPRNGIQKCCYGIGPYDPMKDTCCRTHNYITVDVKSKLYKNRLGKCCYIHLYDETKEACCGITVAPKPPANQCGCCAYNVNGTKATLDELINAYKPSIDRITVY
;
A
#
# COMPACT_ATOMS: atom_id res chain seq x y z
N MET A 1 6.90 -1.39 -35.22
CA MET A 1 6.13 -2.25 -36.16
C MET A 1 4.98 -1.42 -36.75
N ASN A 2 4.14 -1.99 -37.63
CA ASN A 2 2.77 -1.49 -37.77
C ASN A 2 2.11 -1.71 -36.39
N PRO A 3 1.23 -0.87 -35.87
CA PRO A 3 0.52 -1.26 -34.64
C PRO A 3 -0.46 -2.37 -35.01
N THR A 4 -0.36 -3.65 -34.59
CA THR A 4 -1.52 -4.48 -34.08
C THR A 4 -1.29 -4.66 -32.60
N ASP A 5 -0.37 -3.89 -32.09
CA ASP A 5 -0.21 -3.40 -30.77
C ASP A 5 -1.38 -2.38 -30.53
N LEU A 6 -2.50 -2.55 -31.28
CA LEU A 6 -3.67 -1.69 -31.52
C LEU A 6 -4.79 -2.52 -32.38
N LEU A 7 -6.12 -2.99 -32.34
CA LEU A 7 -7.54 -3.16 -31.67
C LEU A 7 -8.02 -4.15 -30.52
N LEU A 8 -7.77 -5.45 -30.42
CA LEU A 8 -8.12 -6.33 -29.26
C LEU A 8 -7.66 -5.88 -27.83
N ALA A 9 -6.56 -5.15 -27.54
CA ALA A 9 -6.37 -4.54 -26.20
C ALA A 9 -7.51 -3.62 -25.82
N ASN A 10 -8.16 -2.94 -26.78
CA ASN A 10 -9.43 -2.25 -26.56
C ASN A 10 -10.53 -3.16 -25.98
N ALA A 11 -10.34 -4.49 -25.93
CA ALA A 11 -11.19 -5.47 -25.25
C ALA A 11 -10.84 -5.74 -23.77
N LYS A 12 -9.64 -5.38 -23.25
CA LYS A 12 -9.27 -5.70 -21.83
C LYS A 12 -9.94 -4.74 -20.83
N ARG A 13 -9.86 -3.44 -21.10
CA ARG A 13 -10.66 -2.39 -20.42
C ARG A 13 -12.17 -2.58 -20.69
N TYR A 14 -12.53 -3.35 -21.74
CA TYR A 14 -13.90 -3.72 -22.13
C TYR A 14 -14.57 -4.75 -21.20
N THR A 15 -14.02 -4.95 -20.01
CA THR A 15 -14.64 -5.76 -18.93
C THR A 15 -14.81 -4.98 -17.63
N GLU A 16 -13.94 -3.99 -17.37
CA GLU A 16 -13.79 -3.30 -16.07
C GLU A 16 -14.90 -2.28 -15.74
N TRP A 17 -15.61 -1.76 -16.74
CA TRP A 17 -16.74 -0.84 -16.55
C TRP A 17 -18.08 -1.59 -16.46
N ILE A 18 -18.17 -2.84 -16.95
CA ILE A 18 -19.37 -3.67 -16.78
C ILE A 18 -19.54 -4.09 -15.30
N SER A 19 -18.45 -4.41 -14.60
CA SER A 19 -18.51 -4.67 -13.15
C SER A 19 -18.93 -3.44 -12.34
N LYS A 20 -18.37 -2.26 -12.65
CA LYS A 20 -18.79 -0.99 -12.03
C LYS A 20 -20.23 -0.60 -12.39
N ALA A 21 -20.71 -0.89 -13.60
CA ALA A 21 -22.11 -0.69 -13.99
C ALA A 21 -23.07 -1.67 -13.28
N ALA A 22 -22.64 -2.91 -13.03
CA ALA A 22 -23.40 -3.87 -12.24
C ALA A 22 -23.55 -3.42 -10.78
N GLN A 23 -22.48 -2.93 -10.15
CA GLN A 23 -22.54 -2.35 -8.81
C GLN A 23 -23.52 -1.16 -8.74
N GLN A 24 -23.55 -0.28 -9.75
CA GLN A 24 -24.52 0.82 -9.85
C GLN A 24 -25.99 0.37 -10.02
N SER A 25 -26.26 -0.90 -10.33
CA SER A 25 -27.63 -1.44 -10.51
C SER A 25 -28.23 -2.07 -9.25
N CYS A 26 -27.39 -2.46 -8.28
CA CYS A 26 -27.85 -3.00 -7.00
C CYS A 26 -28.61 -1.91 -6.22
N GLY A 27 -29.68 -2.28 -5.50
CA GLY A 27 -30.55 -1.31 -4.81
C GLY A 27 -31.51 -0.52 -5.71
N ARG A 28 -31.55 -0.78 -7.04
CA ARG A 28 -32.61 -0.28 -7.93
C ARG A 28 -33.70 -1.33 -8.08
N VAL A 29 -34.95 -0.98 -7.74
CA VAL A 29 -36.10 -1.89 -7.84
C VAL A 29 -36.73 -1.78 -9.23
N PRO A 30 -36.77 -2.85 -10.05
CA PRO A 30 -37.43 -2.79 -11.36
C PRO A 30 -38.92 -3.07 -11.21
N ILE A 31 -39.75 -2.17 -11.78
CA ILE A 31 -41.22 -2.14 -11.62
C ILE A 31 -41.93 -3.41 -12.14
N THR A 32 -41.26 -4.25 -12.92
CA THR A 32 -41.88 -5.33 -13.71
C THR A 32 -41.24 -6.71 -13.55
N THR A 33 -40.25 -6.88 -12.67
CA THR A 33 -39.58 -8.18 -12.46
C THR A 33 -40.07 -8.90 -11.20
N PRO A 34 -40.42 -10.20 -11.25
CA PRO A 34 -40.70 -10.98 -10.04
C PRO A 34 -39.42 -11.07 -9.19
N LEU A 35 -39.55 -10.74 -7.90
CA LEU A 35 -38.44 -10.71 -6.96
C LEU A 35 -38.17 -12.08 -6.34
N ALA A 36 -36.92 -12.28 -5.89
CA ALA A 36 -36.51 -13.51 -5.25
C ALA A 36 -37.28 -13.73 -3.94
N LYS A 37 -37.84 -14.94 -3.80
CA LYS A 37 -38.48 -15.38 -2.55
C LYS A 37 -37.48 -16.19 -1.73
N PHE A 38 -37.38 -15.85 -0.45
CA PHE A 38 -36.49 -16.51 0.48
C PHE A 38 -37.30 -17.46 1.35
N ASP A 39 -36.94 -18.74 1.29
CA ASP A 39 -37.50 -19.77 2.16
C ASP A 39 -36.74 -19.82 3.48
N LYS A 40 -35.40 -19.71 3.43
CA LYS A 40 -34.57 -19.37 4.59
C LYS A 40 -33.60 -18.23 4.26
N LEU A 41 -33.43 -17.34 5.23
CA LEU A 41 -32.42 -16.30 5.27
C LEU A 41 -31.90 -16.19 6.70
N SER A 42 -30.59 -16.14 6.87
CA SER A 42 -29.92 -15.85 8.14
C SER A 42 -28.70 -14.99 7.84
N LEU A 43 -28.60 -13.84 8.51
CA LEU A 43 -27.48 -12.90 8.40
C LEU A 43 -26.90 -12.66 9.80
N THR A 44 -25.61 -12.87 9.98
CA THR A 44 -24.90 -12.62 11.24
C THR A 44 -23.75 -11.65 10.97
N GLY A 45 -23.55 -10.68 11.85
CA GLY A 45 -22.44 -9.74 11.81
C GLY A 45 -21.82 -9.55 13.19
N GLN A 46 -20.52 -9.34 13.23
CA GLN A 46 -19.81 -8.81 14.41
C GLN A 46 -19.49 -7.35 14.12
N LEU A 47 -19.80 -6.46 15.05
CA LEU A 47 -19.87 -5.01 14.82
C LEU A 47 -19.25 -4.26 15.99
N GLU A 48 -18.54 -3.16 15.68
CA GLU A 48 -17.78 -2.31 16.61
C GLU A 48 -18.67 -1.38 17.46
N THR A 49 -19.93 -1.79 17.69
CA THR A 49 -20.92 -1.11 18.55
C THR A 49 -22.09 -2.07 18.84
N ASP A 50 -22.81 -1.81 19.92
CA ASP A 50 -24.14 -2.37 20.24
C ASP A 50 -25.29 -1.65 19.51
N VAL A 51 -25.07 -0.44 18.99
CA VAL A 51 -26.08 0.35 18.26
C VAL A 51 -26.23 -0.16 16.83
N VAL A 52 -26.91 -1.30 16.73
CA VAL A 52 -27.14 -2.06 15.50
C VAL A 52 -28.61 -1.99 15.10
N TYR A 53 -28.85 -1.56 13.87
CA TYR A 53 -30.15 -1.36 13.25
C TYR A 53 -30.45 -2.51 12.25
N PRO A 54 -31.32 -3.47 12.62
CA PRO A 54 -31.65 -4.60 11.76
C PRO A 54 -32.76 -4.27 10.77
N SER A 55 -32.51 -4.43 9.46
CA SER A 55 -33.47 -4.14 8.39
C SER A 55 -33.77 -5.39 7.54
N ILE A 56 -35.06 -5.62 7.25
CA ILE A 56 -35.52 -6.45 6.13
C ILE A 56 -36.62 -5.68 5.39
N VAL A 57 -36.49 -5.53 4.07
CA VAL A 57 -37.41 -4.78 3.21
C VAL A 57 -38.02 -5.70 2.14
N LYS A 58 -39.35 -5.61 1.97
CA LYS A 58 -40.18 -6.39 1.03
C LYS A 58 -40.13 -5.84 -0.41
N ASP A 59 -40.84 -6.52 -1.31
CA ASP A 59 -41.07 -6.12 -2.70
C ASP A 59 -41.84 -4.79 -2.88
N ASP A 60 -42.63 -4.38 -1.87
CA ASP A 60 -43.37 -3.12 -1.82
C ASP A 60 -42.61 -1.96 -1.11
N LEU A 61 -41.29 -2.11 -0.91
CA LEU A 61 -40.41 -1.18 -0.18
C LEU A 61 -40.73 -0.99 1.32
N GLN A 62 -41.71 -1.71 1.89
CA GLN A 62 -42.03 -1.65 3.32
C GLN A 62 -41.22 -2.67 4.14
N PRO A 63 -41.05 -2.47 5.47
CA PRO A 63 -40.42 -3.44 6.35
C PRO A 63 -41.15 -4.80 6.36
N LEU A 64 -40.41 -5.89 6.51
CA LEU A 64 -41.03 -7.19 6.79
C LEU A 64 -41.56 -7.21 8.24
N SER A 65 -42.76 -7.75 8.46
CA SER A 65 -43.37 -7.81 9.80
C SER A 65 -42.48 -8.58 10.79
N ALA A 66 -42.30 -8.06 12.00
CA ALA A 66 -41.51 -8.69 13.06
C ALA A 66 -41.97 -10.12 13.42
N LYS A 67 -43.24 -10.47 13.11
CA LYS A 67 -43.79 -11.82 13.29
C LYS A 67 -43.24 -12.85 12.28
N ASP A 68 -42.51 -12.42 11.26
CA ASP A 68 -41.90 -13.25 10.22
C ASP A 68 -40.38 -13.35 10.32
N TRP A 69 -39.70 -12.57 11.18
CA TRP A 69 -38.25 -12.60 11.35
C TRP A 69 -37.78 -12.16 12.75
N ASN A 70 -36.81 -12.90 13.28
CA ASN A 70 -36.14 -12.58 14.54
C ASN A 70 -34.92 -11.69 14.30
N PHE A 71 -34.71 -10.75 15.22
CA PHE A 71 -33.41 -10.16 15.51
C PHE A 71 -32.91 -10.78 16.83
N SER A 72 -31.60 -10.85 17.01
CA SER A 72 -30.97 -11.05 18.32
C SER A 72 -29.62 -10.37 18.32
N ILE A 73 -29.36 -9.54 19.32
CA ILE A 73 -28.04 -8.99 19.61
C ILE A 73 -27.48 -9.71 20.83
N LYS A 74 -26.17 -10.00 20.80
CA LYS A 74 -25.41 -10.41 21.97
C LYS A 74 -24.27 -9.41 22.13
N ASN A 75 -24.21 -8.74 23.26
CA ASN A 75 -23.03 -7.96 23.63
C ASN A 75 -21.88 -8.94 23.91
N CYS A 76 -20.74 -8.69 23.28
CA CYS A 76 -19.51 -9.46 23.46
C CYS A 76 -18.58 -8.74 24.44
N ASP A 77 -18.44 -7.42 24.26
CA ASP A 77 -17.68 -6.48 25.08
C ASP A 77 -18.41 -5.13 25.06
N GLU A 78 -18.01 -4.17 25.90
CA GLU A 78 -18.64 -2.83 26.02
C GLU A 78 -18.76 -2.06 24.69
N LYS A 79 -17.90 -2.33 23.71
CA LYS A 79 -17.94 -1.73 22.35
C LYS A 79 -18.04 -2.75 21.22
N LYS A 80 -18.42 -4.01 21.48
CA LYS A 80 -18.49 -5.06 20.44
C LYS A 80 -19.75 -5.91 20.58
N SER A 81 -20.55 -6.01 19.52
CA SER A 81 -21.74 -6.86 19.49
C SER A 81 -21.69 -7.93 18.39
N GLN A 82 -22.29 -9.08 18.66
CA GLN A 82 -22.66 -10.08 17.65
C GLN A 82 -24.17 -9.99 17.41
N SER A 83 -24.54 -9.50 16.23
CA SER A 83 -25.93 -9.32 15.81
C SER A 83 -26.35 -10.37 14.78
N LYS A 84 -27.59 -10.85 14.87
CA LYS A 84 -28.17 -11.83 13.94
C LYS A 84 -29.60 -11.47 13.53
N ILE A 85 -29.90 -11.66 12.25
CA ILE A 85 -31.24 -11.68 11.65
C ILE A 85 -31.54 -13.10 11.17
N GLU A 86 -32.74 -13.64 11.39
CA GLU A 86 -33.19 -14.92 10.83
C GLU A 86 -34.69 -14.93 10.49
N LEU A 87 -35.04 -15.41 9.29
CA LEU A 87 -36.44 -15.62 8.87
C LEU A 87 -37.08 -16.77 9.68
N ILE A 88 -38.33 -16.53 10.10
CA ILE A 88 -39.20 -17.50 10.79
C ILE A 88 -40.17 -18.17 9.79
N LYS A 89 -40.52 -17.50 8.69
CA LYS A 89 -41.48 -17.99 7.69
C LYS A 89 -40.95 -17.88 6.26
N GLU A 90 -41.19 -18.93 5.49
CA GLU A 90 -40.72 -19.14 4.11
C GLU A 90 -41.49 -18.30 3.06
N GLY A 91 -41.07 -18.34 1.79
CA GLY A 91 -41.79 -17.79 0.65
C GLY A 91 -41.91 -16.26 0.57
N LYS A 92 -41.07 -15.51 1.30
CA LYS A 92 -41.12 -14.04 1.40
C LYS A 92 -40.31 -13.37 0.29
N SER A 93 -40.93 -12.47 -0.47
CA SER A 93 -40.19 -11.56 -1.37
C SER A 93 -39.38 -10.59 -0.53
N ILE A 94 -38.06 -10.49 -0.76
CA ILE A 94 -37.17 -9.58 -0.04
C ILE A 94 -36.26 -8.87 -1.04
N ILE A 95 -36.15 -7.55 -0.92
CA ILE A 95 -35.21 -6.73 -1.70
C ILE A 95 -33.92 -6.46 -0.92
N ILE A 96 -34.04 -6.22 0.39
CA ILE A 96 -32.92 -5.82 1.25
C ILE A 96 -33.00 -6.60 2.56
N ALA A 97 -31.86 -7.14 3.02
CA ALA A 97 -31.69 -7.60 4.39
C ALA A 97 -30.29 -7.18 4.86
N SER A 98 -30.20 -6.50 6.00
CA SER A 98 -28.98 -5.82 6.42
C SER A 98 -28.91 -5.64 7.94
N LEU A 99 -27.73 -5.86 8.50
CA LEU A 99 -27.33 -5.32 9.80
C LEU A 99 -26.57 -4.02 9.52
N TYR A 100 -27.14 -2.88 9.91
CA TYR A 100 -26.50 -1.57 9.81
C TYR A 100 -26.08 -1.11 11.22
N ALA A 101 -25.04 -0.28 11.34
CA ALA A 101 -24.54 0.19 12.64
C ALA A 101 -24.06 1.64 12.52
N ARG A 102 -24.18 2.42 13.60
CA ARG A 102 -23.62 3.77 13.70
C ARG A 102 -22.50 3.80 14.74
N LEU A 103 -21.31 4.18 14.28
CA LEU A 103 -20.10 4.30 15.09
C LEU A 103 -19.90 5.77 15.44
N PHE A 104 -20.70 6.27 16.39
CA PHE A 104 -20.80 7.70 16.68
C PHE A 104 -19.51 8.32 17.23
N ASP A 105 -18.63 7.51 17.85
CA ASP A 105 -17.26 7.89 18.21
C ASP A 105 -16.46 8.43 17.00
N ARG A 106 -16.90 8.15 15.75
CA ARG A 106 -16.32 8.66 14.49
C ARG A 106 -17.04 9.90 13.91
N ASP A 107 -18.15 10.36 14.50
CA ASP A 107 -18.86 11.57 14.04
C ASP A 107 -18.17 12.89 14.48
N PHE A 108 -17.21 12.82 15.42
CA PHE A 108 -16.46 13.98 15.88
C PHE A 108 -15.46 14.53 14.83
N GLU A 109 -15.03 13.71 13.85
CA GLU A 109 -14.22 14.19 12.71
C GLU A 109 -14.97 15.19 11.79
N LEU A 110 -16.29 15.33 11.95
CA LEU A 110 -17.16 16.09 11.03
C LEU A 110 -17.69 17.43 11.58
N HIS A 111 -17.53 17.72 12.87
CA HIS A 111 -18.22 18.86 13.51
C HIS A 111 -17.39 20.16 13.62
N CYS A 112 -16.05 20.09 13.59
CA CYS A 112 -15.21 21.31 13.59
C CYS A 112 -15.41 22.20 12.34
N SER A 113 -15.88 21.63 11.22
CA SER A 113 -16.01 22.33 9.93
C SER A 113 -17.19 23.31 9.81
N LEU A 114 -18.03 23.45 10.85
CA LEU A 114 -19.26 24.28 10.77
C LEU A 114 -19.29 25.52 11.67
N LEU A 115 -18.58 25.53 12.81
CA LEU A 115 -18.53 26.73 13.66
C LEU A 115 -17.69 27.86 13.05
N LEU A 116 -16.76 27.51 12.16
CA LEU A 116 -15.78 28.45 11.58
C LEU A 116 -16.35 29.39 10.51
N LEU A 117 -17.67 29.37 10.24
CA LEU A 117 -18.31 30.17 9.17
C LEU A 117 -18.81 31.58 9.60
N LEU A 118 -18.79 31.92 10.90
CA LEU A 118 -19.30 33.20 11.41
C LEU A 118 -18.21 34.19 11.90
N ILE A 119 -16.96 33.76 12.00
CA ILE A 119 -15.80 34.64 12.29
C ILE A 119 -15.13 35.11 10.96
N VAL A 120 -15.75 34.77 9.81
CA VAL A 120 -15.20 35.00 8.47
C VAL A 120 -15.74 36.27 7.82
N VAL A 121 -15.27 37.40 8.36
CA VAL A 121 -14.62 38.36 7.47
C VAL A 121 -13.12 38.04 7.37
N THR A 122 -12.54 37.28 8.32
CA THR A 122 -11.12 36.85 8.32
C THR A 122 -10.84 35.53 9.08
N SER A 123 -11.20 34.36 8.52
CA SER A 123 -10.55 33.06 8.82
C SER A 123 -10.93 32.00 7.76
N THR A 124 -10.07 31.01 7.52
CA THR A 124 -10.32 29.92 6.55
C THR A 124 -10.86 28.65 7.21
N ASP A 125 -11.53 27.83 6.38
CA ASP A 125 -12.02 26.48 6.65
C ASP A 125 -10.88 25.53 7.11
N PRO A 126 -11.06 24.74 8.19
CA PRO A 126 -10.06 23.75 8.59
C PRO A 126 -10.26 22.50 7.73
N SER A 127 -9.41 22.35 6.72
CA SER A 127 -9.09 21.03 6.16
C SER A 127 -8.71 20.05 7.28
N SER A 128 -8.65 18.75 6.97
CA SER A 128 -7.68 17.90 7.66
C SER A 128 -6.30 18.52 7.38
N GLU A 129 -5.78 19.34 8.30
CA GLU A 129 -4.57 20.08 8.04
C GLU A 129 -3.43 19.08 7.89
N THR A 130 -2.93 18.99 6.65
CA THR A 130 -1.78 18.15 6.33
C THR A 130 -0.62 19.06 6.01
N TYR A 131 0.46 18.92 6.76
CA TYR A 131 1.69 19.64 6.50
C TYR A 131 2.65 18.77 5.69
N ARG A 132 3.32 19.39 4.74
CA ARG A 132 4.31 18.70 3.92
C ARG A 132 5.67 18.77 4.59
N ALA A 133 6.29 17.62 4.80
CA ALA A 133 7.62 17.48 5.40
C ALA A 133 8.64 16.97 4.38
N ALA A 134 9.89 17.34 4.58
CA ALA A 134 11.04 16.84 3.84
C ALA A 134 12.08 16.21 4.77
N SER A 135 12.58 15.03 4.42
CA SER A 135 13.72 14.38 5.06
C SER A 135 14.82 14.15 4.02
N VAL A 136 16.08 14.43 4.36
CA VAL A 136 17.21 14.21 3.46
C VAL A 136 18.12 13.11 4.01
N GLU A 137 18.23 12.01 3.27
CA GLU A 137 19.30 11.04 3.46
C GLU A 137 20.57 11.59 2.81
N TYR A 138 21.60 11.91 3.59
CA TYR A 138 22.72 12.76 3.10
C TYR A 138 24.10 12.11 3.27
N GLU A 139 24.92 12.17 2.22
CA GLU A 139 26.35 11.83 2.25
C GLU A 139 27.16 13.13 2.30
N PRO A 140 27.80 13.49 3.43
CA PRO A 140 28.57 14.72 3.54
C PRO A 140 29.73 14.82 2.58
N TYR A 141 29.93 16.03 2.07
CA TYR A 141 31.21 16.40 1.51
C TYR A 141 32.27 16.33 2.59
N PHE A 142 33.40 15.69 2.29
CA PHE A 142 34.54 15.61 3.17
C PHE A 142 35.83 15.59 2.35
N ASN A 143 36.83 16.36 2.78
CA ASN A 143 38.11 16.47 2.09
C ASN A 143 39.21 16.77 3.12
N LEU A 144 40.08 15.79 3.38
CA LEU A 144 41.17 15.85 4.36
C LEU A 144 42.22 16.97 4.11
N TYR A 145 42.14 17.67 2.98
CA TYR A 145 43.03 18.79 2.62
C TYR A 145 42.36 20.17 2.71
N MET A 146 41.12 20.25 3.19
CA MET A 146 40.39 21.51 3.40
C MET A 146 40.26 21.83 4.89
N ASN A 147 40.13 23.11 5.22
CA ASN A 147 39.81 23.57 6.57
C ASN A 147 38.42 23.02 6.96
N PRO A 148 38.21 22.46 8.17
CA PRO A 148 36.89 21.98 8.59
C PRO A 148 35.75 23.00 8.45
N ASN A 149 36.03 24.30 8.66
CA ASN A 149 35.03 25.34 8.41
C ASN A 149 34.60 25.43 6.93
N ASP A 150 35.53 25.26 5.98
CA ASP A 150 35.21 25.22 4.54
C ASP A 150 34.37 23.98 4.19
N ILE A 151 34.56 22.86 4.91
CA ILE A 151 33.78 21.64 4.77
C ILE A 151 32.34 21.87 5.27
N MET A 152 32.18 22.48 6.46
CA MET A 152 30.85 22.86 6.98
C MET A 152 30.12 23.85 6.06
N VAL A 153 30.85 24.84 5.53
CA VAL A 153 30.34 25.82 4.56
C VAL A 153 29.93 25.17 3.23
N GLU A 154 30.64 24.13 2.77
CA GLU A 154 30.27 23.37 1.56
C GLU A 154 29.05 22.47 1.79
N ASN A 155 28.93 21.83 2.95
CA ASN A 155 27.73 21.07 3.32
C ASN A 155 26.51 21.99 3.53
N ALA A 156 26.68 23.16 4.15
CA ALA A 156 25.61 24.15 4.33
C ALA A 156 25.03 24.65 2.99
N LYS A 157 25.87 24.86 1.96
CA LYS A 157 25.40 25.21 0.60
C LYS A 157 24.57 24.09 -0.02
N ARG A 158 24.98 22.83 0.16
CA ARG A 158 24.22 21.66 -0.32
C ARG A 158 22.90 21.51 0.43
N TYR A 159 22.85 21.87 1.71
CA TYR A 159 21.60 21.96 2.45
C TYR A 159 20.69 23.05 1.89
N ALA A 160 21.21 24.21 1.49
CA ALA A 160 20.44 25.21 0.77
C ALA A 160 19.87 24.69 -0.57
N ASP A 161 20.65 23.91 -1.34
CA ASP A 161 20.19 23.25 -2.57
C ASP A 161 19.09 22.20 -2.32
N TYR A 162 19.06 21.55 -1.16
CA TYR A 162 18.00 20.61 -0.77
C TYR A 162 16.77 21.34 -0.21
N ALA A 163 16.97 22.37 0.60
CA ALA A 163 15.90 23.22 1.14
C ALA A 163 15.13 23.94 0.01
N SER A 164 15.82 24.37 -1.05
CA SER A 164 15.19 24.96 -2.23
C SER A 164 14.28 23.98 -2.95
N LYS A 165 14.74 22.74 -3.20
CA LYS A 165 13.92 21.66 -3.80
C LYS A 165 12.74 21.24 -2.91
N ALA A 166 12.95 21.20 -1.60
CA ALA A 166 11.89 20.93 -0.63
C ALA A 166 10.82 22.03 -0.66
N ALA A 167 11.22 23.31 -0.80
CA ALA A 167 10.30 24.44 -0.96
C ALA A 167 9.60 24.48 -2.33
N GLU A 168 10.26 24.07 -3.42
CA GLU A 168 9.62 23.86 -4.73
C GLU A 168 8.49 22.81 -4.64
N GLU A 169 8.72 21.73 -3.90
CA GLU A 169 7.70 20.71 -3.58
C GLU A 169 6.72 21.15 -2.46
N LYS A 170 6.88 22.35 -1.89
CA LYS A 170 6.06 22.98 -0.84
C LYS A 170 6.15 22.35 0.56
N ALA A 171 7.25 21.70 0.91
CA ALA A 171 7.51 21.32 2.29
C ALA A 171 7.64 22.57 3.18
N ILE A 172 7.09 22.51 4.40
CA ILE A 172 7.19 23.60 5.39
C ILE A 172 8.47 23.50 6.22
N VAL A 173 9.03 22.28 6.33
CA VAL A 173 10.23 21.94 7.08
C VAL A 173 11.07 20.92 6.30
N VAL A 174 12.39 21.09 6.32
CA VAL A 174 13.37 20.12 5.82
C VAL A 174 14.35 19.72 6.93
N VAL A 175 14.60 18.40 7.03
CA VAL A 175 15.44 17.81 8.08
C VAL A 175 16.69 17.18 7.46
N PHE A 176 17.85 17.47 8.08
CA PHE A 176 19.16 16.96 7.72
C PHE A 176 19.78 16.12 8.86
N PRO A 177 20.71 15.18 8.56
CA PRO A 177 21.08 14.15 9.52
C PRO A 177 22.13 14.60 10.53
N GLU A 178 22.24 13.82 11.60
CA GLU A 178 23.28 13.95 12.63
C GLU A 178 24.69 13.95 12.00
N TYR A 179 25.56 14.84 12.46
CA TYR A 179 26.91 15.07 11.93
C TYR A 179 27.01 15.39 10.42
N GLY A 180 25.88 15.60 9.74
CA GLY A 180 25.84 15.79 8.31
C GLY A 180 26.50 17.10 7.82
N ILE A 181 26.68 18.08 8.71
CA ILE A 181 27.40 19.31 8.40
C ILE A 181 28.93 19.11 8.32
N ARG A 182 29.50 18.16 9.10
CA ARG A 182 30.93 17.82 9.11
C ARG A 182 31.16 16.45 8.49
N THR A 183 31.31 15.42 9.32
CA THR A 183 31.47 14.01 8.96
C THR A 183 31.35 13.15 10.23
N LEU A 184 31.34 11.82 10.08
CA LEU A 184 31.38 10.83 11.15
C LEU A 184 32.79 10.44 11.63
N GLU A 185 33.85 11.18 11.28
CA GLU A 185 35.22 10.83 11.72
C GLU A 185 35.52 11.40 13.11
N PHE A 186 35.38 10.57 14.15
CA PHE A 186 35.75 10.90 15.54
C PHE A 186 37.00 10.14 16.00
N ASP A 187 37.20 8.91 15.52
CA ASP A 187 38.16 7.88 15.97
C ASP A 187 39.66 8.27 15.90
N LYS A 188 39.99 9.50 15.50
CA LYS A 188 41.34 10.00 15.23
C LYS A 188 41.56 11.46 15.68
N ILE A 189 40.56 12.10 16.28
CA ILE A 189 40.53 13.54 16.56
C ILE A 189 40.47 13.73 18.08
N SER A 190 41.35 14.57 18.64
CA SER A 190 41.29 14.94 20.06
C SER A 190 40.30 16.09 20.28
N ARG A 191 39.91 16.35 21.53
CA ARG A 191 38.96 17.41 21.86
C ARG A 191 39.43 18.80 21.38
N GLU A 192 40.72 19.10 21.56
CA GLU A 192 41.34 20.34 21.11
C GLU A 192 41.32 20.48 19.58
N ALA A 193 41.39 19.35 18.86
CA ALA A 193 41.36 19.30 17.41
C ALA A 193 39.95 19.41 16.81
N ILE A 194 38.89 19.22 17.62
CA ILE A 194 37.48 19.41 17.18
C ILE A 194 36.96 20.83 17.45
N LEU A 195 37.61 21.62 18.32
CA LEU A 195 37.25 23.01 18.61
C LEU A 195 37.06 23.89 17.33
N PRO A 196 37.89 23.78 16.27
CA PRO A 196 37.69 24.54 15.02
C PRO A 196 36.45 24.12 14.22
N GLU A 197 35.82 22.99 14.56
CA GLU A 197 34.59 22.48 13.93
C GLU A 197 33.33 22.82 14.74
N THR A 198 33.48 23.55 15.86
CA THR A 198 32.37 23.96 16.73
C THR A 198 31.92 25.39 16.44
N GLN A 199 30.61 25.63 16.57
CA GLN A 199 29.99 26.95 16.36
C GLN A 199 29.30 27.42 17.65
N THR A 200 29.28 28.72 17.91
CA THR A 200 28.53 29.27 19.06
C THR A 200 27.04 29.29 18.74
N VAL A 201 26.21 28.73 19.63
CA VAL A 201 24.74 28.68 19.47
C VAL A 201 24.07 29.19 20.75
N PRO A 202 23.52 30.42 20.78
CA PRO A 202 22.81 30.90 21.96
C PRO A 202 21.52 30.10 22.21
N ASP A 203 21.02 30.11 23.45
CA ASP A 203 19.69 29.57 23.74
C ASP A 203 18.61 30.52 23.17
N PRO A 204 17.74 30.07 22.24
CA PRO A 204 16.65 30.89 21.70
C PRO A 204 15.60 31.31 22.75
N LYS A 205 15.59 30.72 23.95
CA LYS A 205 14.80 31.16 25.11
C LYS A 205 15.40 32.42 25.77
N GLU A 206 16.71 32.62 25.67
CA GLU A 206 17.42 33.79 26.22
C GLU A 206 17.64 34.89 25.16
N VAL A 207 17.94 34.51 23.91
CA VAL A 207 18.30 35.46 22.82
C VAL A 207 17.60 35.13 21.51
N SER A 208 16.80 36.07 21.00
CA SER A 208 16.24 35.99 19.65
C SER A 208 17.27 36.46 18.60
N TRP A 209 17.93 35.52 17.93
CA TRP A 209 18.97 35.79 16.93
C TRP A 209 18.61 35.27 15.52
N ASN A 210 18.95 36.05 14.49
CA ASN A 210 18.80 35.70 13.08
C ASN A 210 20.15 35.82 12.36
N PRO A 211 20.87 34.70 12.13
CA PRO A 211 22.21 34.73 11.54
C PRO A 211 22.28 35.31 10.12
N CYS A 212 21.19 35.33 9.35
CA CYS A 212 21.17 35.93 8.02
C CYS A 212 21.23 37.46 8.08
N LEU A 213 20.47 38.06 9.00
CA LEU A 213 20.42 39.51 9.20
C LEU A 213 21.58 40.03 10.06
N ASN A 214 21.97 39.27 11.09
CA ASN A 214 23.03 39.62 12.04
C ASN A 214 24.20 38.60 12.02
N PRO A 215 24.96 38.49 10.90
CA PRO A 215 26.01 37.48 10.75
C PRO A 215 27.27 37.69 11.60
N THR A 216 27.40 38.83 12.28
CA THR A 216 28.60 39.19 13.08
C THR A 216 28.29 39.35 14.57
N GLU A 217 27.14 38.86 15.04
CA GLU A 217 26.72 38.94 16.44
C GLU A 217 27.46 37.89 17.32
N TYR A 218 27.80 36.75 16.72
CA TYR A 218 28.57 35.67 17.32
C TYR A 218 29.76 35.30 16.41
N ASN A 219 30.78 34.66 16.97
CA ASN A 219 31.96 34.22 16.21
C ASN A 219 31.83 32.75 15.79
N GLN A 220 32.49 32.37 14.68
CA GLN A 220 32.47 31.00 14.13
C GLN A 220 31.04 30.51 13.80
N THR A 221 30.37 31.20 12.88
CA THR A 221 28.95 30.96 12.56
C THR A 221 28.65 30.90 11.05
N ASP A 222 29.66 30.62 10.21
CA ASP A 222 29.53 30.69 8.75
C ASP A 222 28.47 29.72 8.19
N ALA A 223 28.39 28.51 8.74
CA ALA A 223 27.36 27.54 8.34
C ALA A 223 25.97 27.95 8.88
N LEU A 224 25.89 28.51 10.09
CA LEU A 224 24.64 29.06 10.65
C LEU A 224 24.08 30.20 9.78
N HIS A 225 24.95 31.11 9.30
CA HIS A 225 24.58 32.18 8.38
C HIS A 225 24.01 31.64 7.06
N ILE A 226 24.68 30.65 6.45
CA ILE A 226 24.22 30.03 5.19
C ILE A 226 22.87 29.32 5.37
N LEU A 227 22.69 28.56 6.45
CA LEU A 227 21.43 27.85 6.72
C LEU A 227 20.28 28.81 7.07
N SER A 228 20.54 29.82 7.90
CA SER A 228 19.59 30.89 8.20
C SER A 228 19.12 31.60 6.92
N CYS A 229 20.05 32.04 6.06
CA CYS A 229 19.68 32.66 4.78
C CYS A 229 19.00 31.69 3.81
N ALA A 230 19.33 30.40 3.85
CA ALA A 230 18.63 29.39 3.04
C ALA A 230 17.17 29.22 3.47
N ALA A 231 16.91 29.26 4.78
CA ALA A 231 15.56 29.24 5.33
C ALA A 231 14.77 30.49 4.89
N THR A 232 15.34 31.70 5.08
CA THR A 232 14.74 32.97 4.64
C THR A 232 14.42 32.97 3.14
N ASN A 233 15.41 32.64 2.30
CA ASN A 233 15.29 32.78 0.83
C ASN A 233 14.31 31.79 0.20
N ASN A 234 14.07 30.64 0.83
CA ASN A 234 13.13 29.62 0.35
C ASN A 234 11.82 29.57 1.18
N SER A 235 11.70 30.39 2.23
CA SER A 235 10.56 30.42 3.16
C SER A 235 10.19 29.05 3.74
N ILE A 236 11.21 28.27 4.11
CA ILE A 236 11.11 26.91 4.65
C ILE A 236 11.89 26.81 5.97
N ALA A 237 11.36 26.12 6.97
CA ALA A 237 12.08 25.85 8.20
C ALA A 237 13.18 24.80 7.96
N ILE A 238 14.35 24.98 8.57
CA ILE A 238 15.50 24.08 8.41
C ILE A 238 15.89 23.51 9.77
N VAL A 239 15.86 22.17 9.89
CA VAL A 239 16.44 21.45 11.02
C VAL A 239 17.77 20.83 10.58
N ALA A 240 18.83 21.19 11.29
CA ALA A 240 20.18 20.70 11.02
C ALA A 240 20.88 20.30 12.32
N ASN A 241 21.88 19.43 12.20
CA ASN A 241 22.72 19.00 13.31
C ASN A 241 24.15 19.53 13.15
N ILE A 242 24.71 20.07 14.24
CA ILE A 242 26.04 20.67 14.30
C ILE A 242 26.75 20.30 15.61
N LEU A 243 28.03 20.64 15.73
CA LEU A 243 28.69 20.74 17.03
C LEU A 243 28.57 22.16 17.57
N SER A 244 28.00 22.32 18.77
CA SER A 244 28.01 23.60 19.49
C SER A 244 29.23 23.72 20.39
N ARG A 245 29.56 24.95 20.78
CA ARG A 245 30.40 25.24 21.94
C ARG A 245 29.72 26.26 22.85
N GLU A 246 29.78 26.00 24.15
CA GLU A 246 29.45 26.96 25.20
C GLU A 246 30.68 27.22 26.07
N GLU A 247 30.88 28.47 26.48
CA GLU A 247 31.93 28.86 27.44
C GLU A 247 31.44 28.55 28.87
N CYS A 248 32.28 28.04 29.78
CA CYS A 248 31.86 27.76 31.16
C CYS A 248 31.43 29.05 31.89
N LYS A 249 30.32 28.98 32.67
CA LYS A 249 29.69 30.17 33.28
C LYS A 249 30.40 30.70 34.55
N ASP A 250 31.25 29.89 35.19
CA ASP A 250 32.08 30.24 36.35
C ASP A 250 33.42 29.47 36.27
N GLU A 251 34.53 30.07 36.70
CA GLU A 251 35.83 29.40 36.84
C GLU A 251 35.82 28.30 37.92
N ASN A 252 34.80 28.29 38.78
CA ASN A 252 34.61 27.36 39.90
C ASN A 252 33.56 26.27 39.62
N ASP A 253 33.02 26.19 38.40
CA ASP A 253 32.09 25.13 37.97
C ASP A 253 32.78 23.75 38.07
N PRO A 254 32.30 22.84 38.94
CA PRO A 254 32.94 21.53 39.16
C PRO A 254 32.74 20.55 37.99
N ASN A 255 31.79 20.83 37.09
CA ASN A 255 31.49 20.04 35.91
C ASN A 255 32.22 20.58 34.65
N CYS A 256 32.78 21.80 34.73
CA CYS A 256 33.47 22.45 33.60
C CYS A 256 34.67 21.63 33.11
N PRO A 257 34.71 21.27 31.81
CA PRO A 257 35.85 20.59 31.20
C PRO A 257 37.16 21.39 31.30
N SER A 258 38.29 20.70 31.38
CA SER A 258 39.61 21.33 31.62
C SER A 258 40.11 22.24 30.50
N ASP A 259 39.44 22.28 29.35
CA ASP A 259 39.67 23.23 28.26
C ASP A 259 38.78 24.50 28.35
N GLY A 260 37.94 24.64 29.38
CA GLY A 260 37.17 25.86 29.71
C GLY A 260 35.83 26.01 29.00
N HIS A 261 35.39 24.98 28.27
CA HIS A 261 34.21 25.01 27.42
C HIS A 261 33.43 23.70 27.50
N TYR A 262 32.14 23.71 27.23
CA TYR A 262 31.34 22.52 26.91
C TYR A 262 31.17 22.38 25.40
N LEU A 263 31.18 21.15 24.88
CA LEU A 263 31.03 20.84 23.44
C LEU A 263 29.91 19.81 23.25
N TYR A 264 28.83 20.17 22.56
CA TYR A 264 27.66 19.32 22.43
C TYR A 264 27.34 18.93 20.98
N ASN A 265 26.88 17.69 20.78
CA ASN A 265 26.14 17.32 19.58
C ASN A 265 24.75 17.99 19.65
N THR A 266 24.44 18.84 18.67
CA THR A 266 23.39 19.86 18.80
C THR A 266 22.47 19.91 17.58
N ASN A 267 21.17 19.77 17.80
CA ASN A 267 20.16 20.14 16.81
C ASN A 267 19.83 21.63 16.92
N ILE A 268 19.67 22.27 15.77
CA ILE A 268 19.24 23.65 15.62
C ILE A 268 18.06 23.71 14.66
N VAL A 269 17.13 24.63 14.92
CA VAL A 269 15.99 24.89 14.05
C VAL A 269 15.94 26.36 13.68
N PHE A 270 15.98 26.64 12.38
CA PHE A 270 15.68 27.95 11.81
C PHE A 270 14.22 28.01 11.35
N ASP A 271 13.51 29.07 11.72
CA ASP A 271 12.19 29.38 11.17
C ASP A 271 12.29 29.83 9.70
N LYS A 272 11.13 30.04 9.06
CA LYS A 272 11.04 30.50 7.66
C LYS A 272 11.63 31.89 7.40
N ASN A 273 11.95 32.66 8.44
CA ASN A 273 12.61 33.96 8.37
C ASN A 273 14.13 33.84 8.57
N GLY A 274 14.65 32.66 8.93
CA GLY A 274 16.05 32.41 9.27
C GLY A 274 16.39 32.65 10.75
N THR A 275 15.40 32.84 11.62
CA THR A 275 15.56 33.07 13.06
C THR A 275 15.76 31.75 13.77
N LEU A 276 16.72 31.68 14.71
CA LEU A 276 16.92 30.50 15.54
C LEU A 276 15.74 30.38 16.52
N ILE A 277 14.98 29.28 16.44
CA ILE A 277 13.79 29.05 17.30
C ILE A 277 13.91 27.83 18.22
N ALA A 278 14.85 26.91 17.94
CA ALA A 278 15.15 25.81 18.85
C ALA A 278 16.63 25.43 18.80
N ARG A 279 17.12 24.97 19.95
CA ARG A 279 18.43 24.36 20.18
C ARG A 279 18.21 23.17 21.13
N TYR A 280 18.77 22.01 20.81
CA TYR A 280 18.70 20.81 21.64
C TYR A 280 20.06 20.10 21.66
N HIS A 281 20.57 19.79 22.85
CA HIS A 281 21.79 19.01 23.06
C HIS A 281 21.48 17.52 23.26
N LYS A 282 22.18 16.65 22.52
CA LYS A 282 22.02 15.19 22.60
C LYS A 282 22.24 14.69 24.03
N ASN A 283 21.22 14.04 24.57
CA ASN A 283 21.22 13.52 25.94
C ASN A 283 22.07 12.23 26.01
N HIS A 284 21.78 11.26 25.14
CA HIS A 284 22.37 9.91 25.18
C HIS A 284 23.47 9.73 24.13
N LEU A 285 24.72 9.96 24.51
CA LEU A 285 25.88 9.83 23.62
C LEU A 285 26.18 8.37 23.22
N PHE A 286 26.38 8.14 21.92
CA PHE A 286 26.75 6.86 21.30
C PHE A 286 28.20 6.90 20.78
N GLY A 287 29.15 6.74 21.70
CA GLY A 287 30.58 6.69 21.42
C GLY A 287 31.34 7.99 21.64
N GLU A 288 30.69 9.16 21.57
CA GLU A 288 31.37 10.46 21.46
C GLU A 288 31.80 11.08 22.80
N GLY A 289 31.37 10.51 23.93
CA GLY A 289 31.66 10.98 25.29
C GLY A 289 33.13 11.22 25.69
N PRO A 290 34.17 10.66 25.03
CA PRO A 290 35.57 11.08 25.23
C PRO A 290 35.91 12.46 24.64
N ILE A 291 35.03 13.04 23.82
CA ILE A 291 35.24 14.28 23.06
C ILE A 291 34.12 15.29 23.34
N LEU A 292 32.87 14.84 23.39
CA LEU A 292 31.67 15.65 23.58
C LEU A 292 31.05 15.46 24.97
N ASN A 293 30.32 16.47 25.41
CA ASN A 293 29.53 16.50 26.64
C ASN A 293 28.08 16.07 26.36
N SER A 294 27.41 15.50 27.36
CA SER A 294 25.95 15.50 27.50
C SER A 294 25.55 16.66 28.42
N PRO A 295 24.29 17.16 28.37
CA PRO A 295 23.78 18.08 29.39
C PRO A 295 23.72 17.41 30.77
N GLU A 296 23.60 18.21 31.83
CA GLU A 296 23.49 17.71 33.23
C GLU A 296 22.06 17.26 33.58
N GLU A 297 21.05 17.92 33.00
CA GLU A 297 19.65 17.51 33.03
C GLU A 297 19.13 17.35 31.59
N ALA A 298 18.18 16.43 31.36
CA ALA A 298 17.65 16.17 30.02
C ALA A 298 16.89 17.39 29.46
N GLU A 299 17.24 17.83 28.25
CA GLU A 299 16.61 19.00 27.61
C GLU A 299 15.28 18.63 26.92
N TYR A 300 14.18 19.25 27.36
CA TYR A 300 12.87 19.14 26.70
C TYR A 300 12.65 20.35 25.79
N VAL A 301 12.72 20.12 24.48
CA VAL A 301 12.76 21.19 23.46
C VAL A 301 11.62 21.03 22.45
N THR A 302 10.61 21.89 22.60
CA THR A 302 9.50 22.03 21.64
C THR A 302 9.59 23.38 20.92
N PHE A 303 9.02 23.45 19.71
CA PHE A 303 9.02 24.64 18.86
C PHE A 303 7.85 24.59 17.87
N ASN A 304 7.49 25.75 17.30
CA ASN A 304 6.34 25.88 16.42
C ASN A 304 6.75 26.24 14.98
N ILE A 305 6.13 25.59 13.99
CA ILE A 305 6.26 25.93 12.56
C ILE A 305 4.85 25.98 11.97
N ASP A 306 4.45 27.12 11.39
CA ASP A 306 3.12 27.35 10.81
C ASP A 306 1.92 27.06 11.73
N GLY A 307 2.07 27.17 13.05
CA GLY A 307 1.04 26.82 14.04
C GLY A 307 1.18 25.41 14.60
N ILE A 308 1.98 24.55 13.96
CA ILE A 308 2.16 23.14 14.33
C ILE A 308 3.31 23.02 15.34
N GLU A 309 3.05 22.36 16.47
CA GLU A 309 4.08 22.09 17.47
C GLU A 309 4.87 20.81 17.12
N PHE A 310 6.20 20.93 17.24
CA PHE A 310 7.19 19.89 17.02
C PHE A 310 8.11 19.77 18.24
N ALA A 311 8.74 18.60 18.41
CA ALA A 311 9.94 18.43 19.23
C ALA A 311 11.06 17.73 18.43
N THR A 312 12.29 17.78 18.94
CA THR A 312 13.44 17.12 18.30
C THR A 312 14.33 16.41 19.31
N PHE A 313 14.92 15.30 18.89
CA PHE A 313 15.95 14.54 19.61
C PHE A 313 16.93 13.90 18.61
N ILE A 314 18.04 13.35 19.10
CA ILE A 314 19.19 12.98 18.25
C ILE A 314 19.55 11.50 18.40
N CYS A 315 19.40 10.77 17.29
CA CYS A 315 19.94 9.43 17.10
C CYS A 315 19.60 8.44 18.23
N PHE A 316 20.58 8.13 19.08
CA PHE A 316 20.51 7.13 20.15
C PHE A 316 19.48 7.49 21.24
N ASP A 317 19.10 8.77 21.38
CA ASP A 317 18.02 9.25 22.25
C ASP A 317 16.70 8.46 22.06
N ILE A 318 16.43 7.93 20.85
CA ILE A 318 15.19 7.19 20.53
C ILE A 318 14.98 5.91 21.37
N ILE A 319 16.05 5.31 21.90
CA ILE A 319 15.99 4.11 22.75
C ILE A 319 15.59 4.46 24.19
N TYR A 320 15.78 5.72 24.59
CA TYR A 320 15.65 6.16 25.97
C TYR A 320 14.33 6.86 26.25
N LYS A 321 13.96 6.87 27.53
CA LYS A 321 12.73 7.48 28.02
C LYS A 321 12.81 9.01 27.96
N ASP A 322 13.92 9.56 28.42
CA ASP A 322 14.26 10.98 28.49
C ASP A 322 15.16 11.42 27.31
N PRO A 323 14.82 12.47 26.54
CA PRO A 323 13.53 13.17 26.52
C PRO A 323 12.48 12.48 25.64
N ALA A 324 12.87 11.52 24.79
CA ALA A 324 12.11 11.12 23.60
C ALA A 324 10.69 10.62 23.88
N VAL A 325 10.50 9.73 24.86
CA VAL A 325 9.18 9.18 25.22
C VAL A 325 8.41 10.14 26.12
N GLU A 326 9.10 10.85 27.01
CA GLU A 326 8.47 11.80 27.95
C GLU A 326 7.91 13.05 27.24
N LEU A 327 8.53 13.48 26.13
CA LEU A 327 7.93 14.47 25.22
C LEU A 327 6.57 14.03 24.66
N VAL A 328 6.31 12.73 24.49
CA VAL A 328 4.98 12.22 24.11
C VAL A 328 4.06 12.13 25.31
N ARG A 329 4.52 11.54 26.41
CA ARG A 329 3.68 11.19 27.57
C ARG A 329 3.30 12.41 28.42
N ASP A 330 4.27 13.26 28.76
CA ASP A 330 4.12 14.32 29.76
C ASP A 330 3.89 15.69 29.13
N TYR A 331 4.43 15.90 27.92
CA TYR A 331 4.24 17.13 27.15
C TYR A 331 3.19 16.99 26.03
N GLY A 332 2.70 15.77 25.76
CA GLY A 332 1.62 15.51 24.80
C GLY A 332 1.98 15.68 23.32
N ILE A 333 3.26 15.89 22.98
CA ILE A 333 3.71 16.26 21.63
C ILE A 333 3.43 15.14 20.63
N LYS A 334 3.06 15.53 19.40
CA LYS A 334 2.64 14.60 18.33
C LYS A 334 3.46 14.65 17.04
N ASN A 335 4.34 15.62 16.86
CA ASN A 335 5.20 15.72 15.66
C ASN A 335 6.67 15.77 16.07
N PHE A 336 7.46 14.82 15.59
CA PHE A 336 8.86 14.66 15.99
C PHE A 336 9.82 14.75 14.81
N ILE A 337 10.98 15.32 15.09
CA ILE A 337 12.09 15.43 14.13
C ILE A 337 13.32 14.75 14.72
N LEU A 338 13.74 13.66 14.06
CA LEU A 338 14.92 12.87 14.39
C LEU A 338 16.03 13.14 13.37
N THR A 339 17.11 13.75 13.83
CA THR A 339 18.39 13.76 13.12
C THR A 339 19.21 12.57 13.60
N THR A 340 19.80 11.79 12.69
CA THR A 340 20.47 10.54 13.10
C THR A 340 21.62 10.15 12.17
N ALA A 341 22.59 9.45 12.73
CA ALA A 341 23.68 8.77 12.03
C ALA A 341 23.74 7.28 12.45
N TRP A 342 22.55 6.68 12.58
CA TRP A 342 22.30 5.34 13.11
C TRP A 342 23.24 4.27 12.59
N VAL A 343 23.51 3.24 13.39
CA VAL A 343 24.23 2.03 12.98
C VAL A 343 23.25 0.86 13.02
N THR A 344 22.95 0.28 11.84
CA THR A 344 21.98 -0.81 11.76
C THR A 344 22.49 -2.10 12.39
N GLU A 345 21.77 -2.58 13.41
CA GLU A 345 21.88 -3.94 13.96
C GLU A 345 20.59 -4.72 13.68
N LYS A 346 20.71 -5.92 13.11
CA LYS A 346 19.57 -6.81 12.86
C LYS A 346 19.46 -7.87 13.96
N PRO A 347 18.23 -8.31 14.33
CA PRO A 347 16.98 -8.12 13.59
C PRO A 347 16.04 -6.99 14.06
N PHE A 348 16.35 -6.25 15.13
CA PHE A 348 15.41 -5.27 15.72
C PHE A 348 15.75 -3.79 15.52
N TYR A 349 17.01 -3.45 15.22
CA TYR A 349 17.53 -2.07 15.18
C TYR A 349 17.99 -1.64 13.77
N LEU A 350 17.22 -2.03 12.75
CA LEU A 350 17.27 -1.42 11.42
C LEU A 350 16.66 -0.01 11.50
N GLY A 351 17.31 1.01 10.92
CA GLY A 351 16.88 2.41 11.06
C GLY A 351 15.38 2.64 10.79
N PRO A 352 14.89 2.45 9.54
CA PRO A 352 13.47 2.63 9.21
C PRO A 352 12.50 1.77 10.03
N GLN A 353 12.88 0.54 10.39
CA GLN A 353 12.10 -0.33 11.28
C GLN A 353 11.94 0.33 12.66
N THR A 354 13.04 0.81 13.25
CA THR A 354 13.06 1.48 14.56
C THR A 354 12.18 2.74 14.53
N TYR A 355 12.34 3.59 13.53
CA TYR A 355 11.62 4.87 13.42
C TYR A 355 10.11 4.65 13.20
N SER A 356 9.74 3.74 12.29
CA SER A 356 8.33 3.39 12.00
C SER A 356 7.64 2.76 13.21
N SER A 357 8.34 1.87 13.93
CA SER A 357 7.81 1.19 15.12
C SER A 357 7.69 2.13 16.32
N TRP A 358 8.60 3.10 16.47
CA TRP A 358 8.53 4.14 17.50
C TRP A 358 7.36 5.10 17.25
N ALA A 359 7.24 5.62 16.02
CA ALA A 359 6.14 6.51 15.62
C ALA A 359 4.76 5.85 15.78
N ARG A 360 4.67 4.55 15.43
CA ARG A 360 3.45 3.76 15.64
C ARG A 360 3.19 3.48 17.12
N GLY A 361 4.17 2.97 17.86
CA GLY A 361 4.01 2.58 19.27
C GLY A 361 3.57 3.73 20.19
N LEU A 362 3.99 4.97 19.90
CA LEU A 362 3.65 6.14 20.71
C LEU A 362 2.49 7.00 20.17
N GLY A 363 1.92 6.65 19.00
CA GLY A 363 0.80 7.41 18.43
C GLY A 363 1.20 8.81 17.94
N VAL A 364 2.30 8.93 17.18
CA VAL A 364 2.90 10.20 16.75
C VAL A 364 3.35 10.18 15.27
N ASN A 365 3.72 11.35 14.74
CA ASN A 365 4.47 11.50 13.50
C ASN A 365 5.98 11.60 13.79
N LEU A 366 6.80 11.05 12.89
CA LEU A 366 8.26 11.14 12.97
C LEU A 366 8.88 11.42 11.60
N ILE A 367 9.70 12.45 11.51
CA ILE A 367 10.52 12.78 10.34
C ILE A 367 11.97 12.41 10.70
N ALA A 368 12.45 11.29 10.17
CA ALA A 368 13.79 10.78 10.45
C ALA A 368 14.72 10.99 9.24
N SER A 369 15.81 11.72 9.45
CA SER A 369 16.86 12.00 8.47
C SER A 369 18.17 11.35 8.92
N ASN A 370 18.70 10.45 8.09
CA ASN A 370 19.84 9.60 8.43
C ASN A 370 21.08 9.88 7.54
N TYR A 371 22.25 9.65 8.11
CA TYR A 371 23.52 9.75 7.42
C TYR A 371 23.66 8.64 6.38
N TYR A 372 24.08 8.97 5.16
CA TYR A 372 24.42 7.99 4.12
C TYR A 372 25.91 7.62 4.17
N LYS A 373 26.21 6.48 4.79
CA LYS A 373 27.53 5.84 4.88
C LYS A 373 27.38 4.33 5.03
N PRO A 374 27.06 3.58 3.94
CA PRO A 374 26.87 2.12 3.99
C PRO A 374 28.02 1.35 4.67
N GLN A 375 29.25 1.87 4.59
CA GLN A 375 30.47 1.35 5.21
C GLN A 375 30.48 1.37 6.75
N ASN A 376 29.56 2.13 7.36
CA ASN A 376 29.34 2.21 8.81
C ASN A 376 27.99 1.56 9.22
N SER A 377 27.24 0.96 8.29
CA SER A 377 25.84 0.55 8.50
C SER A 377 24.85 1.70 8.69
N SER A 378 25.29 2.94 8.45
CA SER A 378 24.46 4.14 8.47
C SER A 378 23.85 4.37 7.08
N ILE A 379 22.58 4.02 6.95
CA ILE A 379 21.65 4.40 5.88
C ILE A 379 20.24 4.22 6.45
N GLY A 380 19.24 4.76 5.76
CA GLY A 380 17.84 4.50 5.99
C GLY A 380 17.16 5.66 6.69
N SER A 381 16.34 6.39 5.94
CA SER A 381 15.64 7.61 6.35
C SER A 381 14.17 7.49 5.99
N GLY A 382 13.28 8.28 6.60
CA GLY A 382 11.88 8.28 6.21
C GLY A 382 10.97 9.23 6.97
N ILE A 383 9.71 9.24 6.55
CA ILE A 383 8.64 10.06 7.09
C ILE A 383 7.49 9.12 7.48
N TYR A 384 7.15 9.11 8.77
CA TYR A 384 6.28 8.12 9.41
C TYR A 384 5.12 8.81 10.15
N SER A 385 3.97 8.14 10.18
CA SER A 385 2.79 8.53 10.95
C SER A 385 2.19 7.32 11.64
N SER A 386 1.74 7.44 12.88
CA SER A 386 1.15 6.35 13.67
C SER A 386 0.05 5.58 12.94
N GLN A 387 -0.88 6.30 12.32
CA GLN A 387 -2.01 5.71 11.61
C GLN A 387 -1.59 5.20 10.22
N LEU A 388 -0.89 6.03 9.43
CA LEU A 388 -0.56 5.74 8.03
C LEU A 388 0.67 4.83 7.82
N GLY A 389 1.53 4.66 8.83
CA GLY A 389 2.80 3.94 8.73
C GLY A 389 3.89 4.77 8.05
N ALA A 390 4.80 4.10 7.33
CA ALA A 390 5.81 4.77 6.51
C ALA A 390 5.15 5.34 5.24
N LEU A 391 5.19 6.67 5.10
CA LEU A 391 4.63 7.38 3.95
C LEU A 391 5.64 7.52 2.81
N ASN A 392 6.91 7.74 3.16
CA ASN A 392 8.03 7.79 2.25
C ASN A 392 9.30 7.41 3.03
N GLU A 393 9.91 6.29 2.71
CA GLU A 393 11.12 5.76 3.37
C GLU A 393 12.12 5.25 2.33
N THR A 394 13.38 5.10 2.75
CA THR A 394 14.43 4.49 1.91
C THR A 394 15.35 3.60 2.73
N PHE A 395 15.99 2.64 2.06
CA PHE A 395 17.12 1.84 2.56
C PHE A 395 18.02 1.40 1.38
N ASP A 396 18.15 2.26 0.36
CA ASP A 396 18.72 1.90 -0.96
C ASP A 396 20.20 2.30 -1.10
N ILE A 397 21.11 1.33 -0.96
CA ILE A 397 22.57 1.52 -1.16
C ILE A 397 23.00 1.84 -2.60
N SER A 398 22.08 1.79 -3.57
CA SER A 398 22.35 2.25 -4.95
C SER A 398 22.11 3.75 -5.14
N ARG A 399 21.34 4.40 -4.24
CA ARG A 399 20.92 5.81 -4.33
C ARG A 399 21.55 6.67 -3.24
N LYS A 400 22.74 7.19 -3.52
CA LYS A 400 23.37 8.29 -2.75
C LYS A 400 22.49 9.55 -2.76
N GLY A 401 22.20 10.11 -1.59
CA GLY A 401 21.67 11.48 -1.45
C GLY A 401 20.19 11.64 -1.82
N GLN A 402 19.27 11.20 -0.98
CA GLN A 402 17.83 11.13 -1.29
C GLN A 402 17.01 12.19 -0.55
N LEU A 403 16.19 12.95 -1.29
CA LEU A 403 15.17 13.85 -0.73
C LEU A 403 13.83 13.10 -0.70
N LEU A 404 13.32 12.85 0.50
CA LEU A 404 12.03 12.22 0.74
C LEU A 404 11.01 13.33 1.08
N ILE A 405 9.83 13.28 0.46
CA ILE A 405 8.73 14.24 0.65
C ILE A 405 7.46 13.45 0.98
N ALA A 406 6.70 13.88 1.99
CA ALA A 406 5.39 13.33 2.29
C ALA A 406 4.48 14.38 2.97
N ASP A 407 3.17 14.16 2.87
CA ASP A 407 2.14 14.94 3.57
C ASP A 407 1.73 14.21 4.86
N LEU A 408 1.90 14.86 6.00
CA LEU A 408 1.60 14.33 7.35
C LEU A 408 0.36 15.05 7.94
N PRO A 409 -0.52 14.36 8.68
CA PRO A 409 -1.59 15.03 9.43
C PRO A 409 -0.98 15.85 10.58
N THR A 410 -1.41 17.09 10.82
CA THR A 410 -0.92 17.91 11.95
C THR A 410 -1.17 17.25 13.31
N HIS A 411 -2.28 16.52 13.41
CA HIS A 411 -2.70 15.74 14.56
C HIS A 411 -2.86 14.26 14.17
N PRO A 412 -1.79 13.44 14.28
CA PRO A 412 -1.88 12.00 14.09
C PRO A 412 -2.68 11.37 15.24
N SER A 413 -3.56 10.42 14.91
CA SER A 413 -4.32 9.68 15.92
C SER A 413 -3.40 8.80 16.78
N PRO A 414 -3.73 8.56 18.05
CA PRO A 414 -3.20 7.41 18.79
C PRO A 414 -3.46 6.11 18.03
N VAL A 415 -2.63 5.08 18.28
CA VAL A 415 -3.02 3.71 17.89
C VAL A 415 -4.24 3.32 18.73
N PRO A 416 -5.28 2.69 18.16
CA PRO A 416 -6.47 2.29 18.92
C PRO A 416 -6.11 1.36 20.07
N GLU A 417 -6.52 1.72 21.29
CA GLU A 417 -6.35 0.88 22.48
C GLU A 417 -7.30 -0.33 22.41
N GLU A 418 -6.74 -1.53 22.24
CA GLU A 418 -7.50 -2.77 22.38
C GLU A 418 -7.70 -3.10 23.87
N ASN A 419 -8.82 -2.64 24.42
CA ASN A 419 -9.22 -2.89 25.81
C ASN A 419 -9.58 -4.36 26.10
N GLN A 420 -8.58 -5.25 26.13
CA GLN A 420 -8.53 -6.46 26.98
C GLN A 420 -7.20 -7.23 26.84
N CYS A 421 -6.59 -7.60 27.97
CA CYS A 421 -5.49 -8.57 27.99
C CYS A 421 -6.01 -10.00 27.71
N LEU A 422 -5.19 -10.81 27.04
CA LEU A 422 -5.46 -12.25 26.86
C LEU A 422 -5.29 -13.03 28.18
N PRO A 423 -5.94 -14.20 28.34
CA PRO A 423 -5.70 -15.07 29.48
C PRO A 423 -4.27 -15.65 29.46
N PRO A 424 -3.65 -15.95 30.64
CA PRO A 424 -2.24 -16.29 30.74
C PRO A 424 -1.77 -17.42 29.82
N ILE A 425 -0.68 -17.16 29.10
CA ILE A 425 -0.17 -18.01 28.01
C ILE A 425 0.48 -19.29 28.60
N GLN A 426 -0.24 -20.41 28.55
CA GLN A 426 0.34 -21.71 28.93
C GLN A 426 1.33 -22.20 27.87
N SER A 427 2.58 -22.40 28.28
CA SER A 427 3.71 -22.76 27.43
C SER A 427 3.67 -24.20 26.92
N GLN A 428 4.17 -24.42 25.70
CA GLN A 428 4.62 -25.75 25.26
C GLN A 428 6.14 -25.90 25.47
N SER A 429 6.64 -27.13 25.50
CA SER A 429 8.04 -27.42 25.84
C SER A 429 9.03 -26.81 24.83
N ALA A 430 9.83 -25.85 25.29
CA ALA A 430 10.92 -25.24 24.52
C ALA A 430 12.08 -26.24 24.28
N VAL A 431 12.95 -25.90 23.32
CA VAL A 431 14.21 -26.61 23.08
C VAL A 431 15.32 -25.91 23.87
N GLU A 432 15.77 -26.51 24.98
CA GLU A 432 16.89 -25.98 25.77
C GLU A 432 18.22 -26.15 25.01
N SER A 433 18.82 -25.03 24.57
CA SER A 433 20.15 -25.02 23.94
C SER A 433 21.26 -24.87 24.98
N THR A 434 21.81 -25.98 25.46
CA THR A 434 22.87 -25.98 26.49
C THR A 434 24.24 -25.57 25.94
N HIS A 435 24.49 -24.26 25.85
CA HIS A 435 25.82 -23.71 25.50
C HIS A 435 26.36 -22.76 26.58
N ASN A 436 27.20 -23.30 27.45
CA ASN A 436 28.10 -22.50 28.30
C ASN A 436 29.33 -22.11 27.48
N ASP A 437 29.42 -20.85 27.04
CA ASP A 437 30.72 -20.21 26.81
C ASP A 437 30.63 -18.69 26.94
N THR A 438 31.59 -18.06 27.62
CA THR A 438 31.52 -16.64 27.97
C THR A 438 32.28 -15.77 26.97
N ASN A 439 31.62 -15.36 25.88
CA ASN A 439 32.00 -14.18 25.08
C ASN A 439 30.84 -13.74 24.16
N ASN A 440 30.33 -12.53 24.33
CA ASN A 440 29.36 -11.93 23.38
C ASN A 440 30.09 -11.52 22.09
N SER A 441 30.08 -12.37 21.07
CA SER A 441 30.71 -12.09 19.77
C SER A 441 29.71 -11.42 18.81
N TYR A 442 29.84 -10.12 18.58
CA TYR A 442 29.13 -9.42 17.50
C TYR A 442 29.56 -9.97 16.13
N ASN A 443 28.63 -10.61 15.43
CA ASN A 443 28.89 -11.23 14.12
C ASN A 443 28.75 -10.20 12.99
N LEU A 444 29.85 -9.49 12.68
CA LEU A 444 29.88 -8.51 11.60
C LEU A 444 29.73 -9.19 10.23
N PHE A 445 28.70 -8.82 9.48
CA PHE A 445 28.46 -9.33 8.13
C PHE A 445 28.70 -8.26 7.06
N ILE A 446 29.15 -8.70 5.88
CA ILE A 446 29.44 -7.84 4.73
C ILE A 446 28.45 -8.19 3.62
N MET A 447 27.54 -7.26 3.32
CA MET A 447 26.68 -7.34 2.14
C MET A 447 27.37 -6.70 0.93
N SER A 448 27.42 -7.45 -0.16
CA SER A 448 27.92 -7.03 -1.47
C SER A 448 26.90 -7.41 -2.53
N HIS A 449 26.38 -6.45 -3.29
CA HIS A 449 25.45 -6.74 -4.38
C HIS A 449 26.21 -7.29 -5.60
N LYS A 450 26.39 -8.63 -5.61
CA LYS A 450 26.97 -9.45 -6.70
C LYS A 450 28.52 -9.40 -6.80
N PRO A 451 29.16 -10.28 -7.63
CA PRO A 451 30.44 -10.89 -7.24
C PRO A 451 31.70 -10.11 -7.61
N SER A 452 32.72 -10.28 -6.77
CA SER A 452 34.06 -9.68 -6.84
C SER A 452 34.60 -9.54 -8.27
N SER A 453 34.80 -8.30 -8.71
CA SER A 453 35.48 -7.95 -9.98
C SER A 453 35.76 -6.43 -10.12
N SER A 454 34.97 -5.58 -9.44
CA SER A 454 35.17 -4.11 -9.36
C SER A 454 35.99 -3.71 -8.11
N PRO A 455 36.88 -2.69 -8.18
CA PRO A 455 37.67 -2.24 -7.04
C PRO A 455 36.98 -1.07 -6.32
N VAL A 456 36.70 -1.28 -5.03
CA VAL A 456 36.16 -0.31 -4.07
C VAL A 456 34.78 0.26 -4.45
N GLU A 457 33.74 -0.48 -4.05
CA GLU A 457 32.39 0.05 -3.83
C GLU A 457 32.11 0.17 -2.32
N PRO A 458 31.04 0.89 -1.90
CA PRO A 458 30.59 0.89 -0.52
C PRO A 458 30.17 -0.51 -0.05
N ILE A 459 31.09 -1.22 0.60
CA ILE A 459 30.76 -2.44 1.36
C ILE A 459 29.70 -2.05 2.39
N HIS A 460 28.48 -2.59 2.26
CA HIS A 460 27.47 -2.38 3.29
C HIS A 460 27.72 -3.37 4.43
N LYS A 461 28.19 -2.85 5.57
CA LYS A 461 28.26 -3.63 6.80
C LYS A 461 26.86 -3.74 7.38
N ILE A 462 26.52 -4.90 7.93
CA ILE A 462 25.37 -5.06 8.84
C ILE A 462 25.87 -5.76 10.09
N TYR A 463 25.50 -5.22 11.25
CA TYR A 463 25.72 -5.86 12.53
C TYR A 463 24.57 -6.84 12.80
N TYR A 464 24.88 -8.00 13.35
CA TYR A 464 23.87 -8.94 13.82
C TYR A 464 24.00 -9.12 15.33
N GLN A 465 22.89 -8.89 16.00
CA GLN A 465 22.67 -9.26 17.40
C GLN A 465 22.82 -10.78 17.54
N SER A 466 23.43 -11.21 18.65
CA SER A 466 23.38 -12.61 19.06
C SER A 466 22.01 -12.95 19.65
N LEU A 467 21.39 -13.99 19.11
CA LEU A 467 20.08 -14.51 19.52
C LEU A 467 20.20 -15.74 20.42
N ILE A 468 21.41 -16.20 20.76
CA ILE A 468 21.68 -17.40 21.59
C ILE A 468 20.93 -17.43 22.94
N ASN A 469 20.59 -16.27 23.50
CA ASN A 469 19.86 -16.13 24.77
C ASN A 469 18.33 -16.05 24.61
N PHE A 470 17.81 -16.11 23.38
CA PHE A 470 16.37 -16.09 23.09
C PHE A 470 15.81 -17.52 23.14
N THR A 471 14.59 -17.67 23.62
CA THR A 471 13.86 -18.92 23.52
C THR A 471 13.16 -18.96 22.16
N ALA A 472 13.31 -20.05 21.40
CA ALA A 472 12.74 -20.19 20.05
C ALA A 472 11.86 -21.44 19.87
N PHE A 473 10.82 -21.30 19.05
CA PHE A 473 9.99 -22.38 18.55
C PHE A 473 9.92 -22.31 17.02
N TYR A 474 10.48 -23.31 16.33
CA TYR A 474 10.48 -23.39 14.87
C TYR A 474 9.11 -23.83 14.33
N LEU A 475 8.59 -23.09 13.35
CA LEU A 475 7.28 -23.32 12.73
C LEU A 475 7.37 -24.48 11.72
N LYS A 476 6.63 -25.56 11.97
CA LYS A 476 6.70 -26.83 11.20
C LYS A 476 5.47 -27.13 10.34
N GLU A 477 4.38 -26.41 10.56
CA GLU A 477 3.09 -26.63 9.89
C GLU A 477 2.69 -25.36 9.12
N SER A 478 1.91 -25.50 8.04
CA SER A 478 1.52 -24.34 7.22
C SER A 478 0.54 -23.39 7.92
N GLN A 479 -0.01 -23.79 9.06
CA GLN A 479 -0.87 -22.99 9.93
C GLN A 479 -0.63 -23.42 11.38
N GLY A 480 -0.89 -22.55 12.34
CA GLY A 480 -0.75 -22.95 13.74
C GLY A 480 -1.15 -21.89 14.76
N ASN A 481 -1.16 -22.31 16.02
CA ASN A 481 -1.30 -21.48 17.20
C ASN A 481 -0.19 -21.90 18.18
N VAL A 482 0.80 -21.04 18.40
CA VAL A 482 2.03 -21.35 19.12
C VAL A 482 2.18 -20.42 20.32
N ASN A 483 2.45 -21.02 21.49
CA ASN A 483 2.71 -20.32 22.75
C ASN A 483 4.18 -20.52 23.15
N LEU A 484 4.88 -19.44 23.47
CA LEU A 484 6.30 -19.46 23.86
C LEU A 484 6.57 -18.36 24.89
N CYS A 485 7.25 -18.67 25.99
CA CYS A 485 7.56 -17.68 27.02
C CYS A 485 9.03 -17.75 27.44
N GLN A 486 9.59 -16.61 27.82
CA GLN A 486 10.87 -16.50 28.52
C GLN A 486 10.74 -15.46 29.63
N ASN A 487 10.90 -15.89 30.88
CA ASN A 487 10.72 -15.06 32.08
C ASN A 487 9.36 -14.31 32.04
N GLY A 488 9.35 -12.97 32.04
CA GLY A 488 8.13 -12.14 31.97
C GLY A 488 7.58 -11.91 30.55
N ALA A 489 8.32 -12.26 29.50
CA ALA A 489 7.86 -12.10 28.11
C ALA A 489 7.18 -13.38 27.59
N CYS A 490 5.86 -13.33 27.41
CA CYS A 490 5.07 -14.42 26.84
C CYS A 490 4.51 -14.05 25.45
N CYS A 491 4.68 -14.95 24.48
CA CYS A 491 4.26 -14.82 23.09
C CYS A 491 3.14 -15.79 22.73
N ASN A 492 2.15 -15.30 22.00
CA ASN A 492 1.21 -16.10 21.22
C ASN A 492 1.26 -15.71 19.74
N LEU A 493 1.46 -16.71 18.86
CA LEU A 493 1.41 -16.55 17.40
C LEU A 493 0.31 -17.44 16.81
N VAL A 494 -0.72 -16.82 16.24
CA VAL A 494 -1.69 -17.48 15.36
C VAL A 494 -1.36 -17.13 13.91
N TYR A 495 -1.05 -18.14 13.09
CA TYR A 495 -0.60 -17.93 11.71
C TYR A 495 -1.23 -18.91 10.72
N ASN A 496 -1.29 -18.48 9.45
CA ASN A 496 -1.64 -19.30 8.28
C ASN A 496 -0.77 -18.84 7.10
N LEU A 497 -0.13 -19.77 6.39
CA LEU A 497 0.77 -19.52 5.26
C LEU A 497 0.09 -19.83 3.93
N SER A 498 0.36 -19.01 2.93
CA SER A 498 -0.20 -19.16 1.58
C SER A 498 0.17 -20.53 0.99
N SER A 499 -0.83 -21.26 0.49
CA SER A 499 -0.72 -22.68 0.08
C SER A 499 0.21 -23.01 -1.10
N ASN A 500 0.90 -22.01 -1.68
CA ASN A 500 1.77 -22.14 -2.86
C ASN A 500 3.28 -21.99 -2.57
N ASN A 501 3.69 -21.67 -1.34
CA ASN A 501 5.09 -21.39 -1.01
C ASN A 501 5.72 -22.53 -0.18
N ASP A 502 7.01 -22.80 -0.41
CA ASP A 502 7.83 -23.49 0.60
C ASP A 502 7.79 -22.68 1.91
N LEU A 503 7.60 -23.36 3.04
CA LEU A 503 7.59 -22.74 4.38
C LEU A 503 8.84 -21.88 4.66
N GLY A 504 9.99 -22.28 4.09
CA GLY A 504 11.28 -21.84 4.60
C GLY A 504 11.50 -22.33 6.03
N VAL A 505 12.43 -21.69 6.75
CA VAL A 505 12.53 -21.84 8.20
C VAL A 505 12.05 -20.54 8.82
N TYR A 506 11.04 -20.61 9.68
CA TYR A 506 10.62 -19.51 10.54
C TYR A 506 10.63 -19.98 11.99
N ALA A 507 10.87 -19.06 12.91
CA ALA A 507 10.72 -19.28 14.33
C ALA A 507 9.91 -18.16 14.97
N LEU A 508 9.09 -18.53 15.96
CA LEU A 508 8.66 -17.63 17.01
C LEU A 508 9.78 -17.53 18.05
N LEU A 509 10.14 -16.33 18.47
CA LEU A 509 11.11 -16.05 19.52
C LEU A 509 10.46 -15.23 20.64
N ALA A 510 10.80 -15.58 21.87
CA ALA A 510 10.54 -14.81 23.08
C ALA A 510 11.87 -14.47 23.76
N TYR A 511 11.97 -13.29 24.37
CA TYR A 511 13.13 -12.87 25.16
C TYR A 511 12.75 -11.84 26.22
N ASP A 512 13.45 -11.89 27.35
CA ASP A 512 13.36 -10.96 28.47
C ASP A 512 14.72 -10.90 29.17
N GLY A 513 15.39 -9.76 29.07
CA GLY A 513 16.74 -9.57 29.61
C GLY A 513 17.41 -8.25 29.17
N LEU A 514 18.74 -8.20 29.28
CA LEU A 514 19.54 -7.05 28.85
C LEU A 514 20.05 -7.24 27.43
N HIS A 515 19.55 -6.44 26.48
CA HIS A 515 20.12 -6.37 25.13
C HIS A 515 21.48 -5.66 25.15
N PRO A 516 22.55 -6.24 24.59
CA PRO A 516 23.83 -5.57 24.38
C PRO A 516 23.87 -4.90 23.00
N PHE A 517 24.08 -3.59 22.95
CA PHE A 517 24.22 -2.80 21.71
C PHE A 517 25.57 -2.06 21.74
N ASP A 518 26.54 -2.51 20.94
CA ASP A 518 27.97 -2.13 21.06
C ASP A 518 28.50 -2.31 22.52
N LYS A 519 28.88 -1.23 23.21
CA LYS A 519 29.30 -1.23 24.61
C LYS A 519 28.15 -0.99 25.61
N TYR A 520 26.96 -0.64 25.11
CA TYR A 520 25.80 -0.27 25.90
C TYR A 520 24.93 -1.48 26.21
N LYS A 521 24.09 -1.37 27.26
CA LYS A 521 23.10 -2.39 27.63
C LYS A 521 21.83 -1.72 28.13
N PHE A 522 20.68 -2.23 27.70
CA PHE A 522 19.37 -1.77 28.16
C PHE A 522 18.41 -2.95 28.31
N GLY A 523 17.38 -2.79 29.16
CA GLY A 523 16.35 -3.80 29.35
C GLY A 523 15.49 -3.94 28.10
N MET A 524 15.21 -5.17 27.69
CA MET A 524 14.43 -5.47 26.51
C MET A 524 13.62 -6.75 26.71
N GLN A 525 12.30 -6.62 26.64
CA GLN A 525 11.40 -7.74 26.37
C GLN A 525 11.06 -7.76 24.88
N THR A 526 10.93 -8.94 24.29
CA THR A 526 10.74 -9.08 22.84
C THR A 526 9.89 -10.28 22.52
N CYS A 527 8.91 -10.06 21.64
CA CYS A 527 8.14 -11.09 20.99
C CYS A 527 8.25 -10.92 19.48
N SER A 528 8.69 -11.94 18.75
CA SER A 528 8.95 -11.80 17.31
C SER A 528 8.79 -13.12 16.55
N VAL A 529 8.18 -13.07 15.37
CA VAL A 529 8.26 -14.15 14.38
C VAL A 529 9.17 -13.72 13.24
N MET A 530 10.20 -14.51 12.94
CA MET A 530 11.19 -14.17 11.91
C MET A 530 11.68 -15.39 11.14
N ARG A 531 12.26 -15.11 9.97
CA ARG A 531 12.85 -16.09 9.06
C ARG A 531 14.28 -16.45 9.47
N CYS A 532 14.65 -17.72 9.36
CA CYS A 532 15.99 -18.23 9.65
C CYS A 532 16.61 -18.90 8.40
N GLU A 533 17.91 -19.21 8.46
CA GLU A 533 18.59 -19.94 7.37
C GLU A 533 18.48 -21.46 7.59
N ASN A 534 18.66 -21.93 8.82
CA ASN A 534 18.63 -23.36 9.19
C ASN A 534 17.68 -23.61 10.37
N GLU A 535 17.07 -24.80 10.45
CA GLU A 535 16.36 -25.24 11.65
C GLU A 535 17.36 -25.53 12.79
N ASN A 536 17.00 -25.16 14.02
CA ASN A 536 17.81 -25.33 15.24
C ASN A 536 19.10 -24.48 15.29
N ASP A 537 19.24 -23.47 14.41
CA ASP A 537 20.31 -22.47 14.39
C ASP A 537 19.70 -21.08 14.63
N ILE A 538 19.53 -20.72 15.90
CA ILE A 538 18.84 -19.47 16.29
C ILE A 538 19.63 -18.22 15.87
N GLU A 539 20.96 -18.31 15.82
CA GLU A 539 21.84 -17.26 15.30
C GLU A 539 21.63 -17.00 13.79
N SER A 540 21.01 -17.93 13.06
CA SER A 540 20.63 -17.74 11.65
C SER A 540 19.32 -16.96 11.45
N CYS A 541 18.55 -16.75 12.51
CA CYS A 541 17.29 -16.01 12.44
C CYS A 541 17.55 -14.50 12.21
N GLY A 542 16.73 -13.87 11.37
CA GLY A 542 16.86 -12.45 11.01
C GLY A 542 17.92 -12.12 9.96
N ARG A 543 18.73 -13.09 9.51
CA ARG A 543 19.73 -12.90 8.45
C ARG A 543 19.10 -12.70 7.08
N VAL A 544 19.78 -11.97 6.20
CA VAL A 544 19.34 -11.70 4.82
C VAL A 544 19.62 -12.91 3.92
N PRO A 545 18.61 -13.65 3.42
CA PRO A 545 18.82 -14.82 2.57
C PRO A 545 19.23 -14.40 1.15
N ASN A 546 20.25 -15.04 0.58
CA ASN A 546 20.76 -14.68 -0.75
C ASN A 546 19.82 -15.04 -1.92
N THR A 547 19.06 -16.14 -1.83
CA THR A 547 18.24 -16.66 -2.96
C THR A 547 17.00 -17.47 -2.56
N THR A 548 16.64 -17.55 -1.28
CA THR A 548 15.70 -18.56 -0.76
C THR A 548 14.26 -18.04 -0.73
N PRO A 549 13.22 -18.81 -1.16
CA PRO A 549 11.83 -18.38 -1.12
C PRO A 549 11.38 -17.99 0.29
N LEU A 550 10.43 -17.06 0.35
CA LEU A 550 9.83 -16.48 1.54
C LEU A 550 8.38 -16.96 1.64
N ALA A 551 7.91 -17.26 2.85
CA ALA A 551 6.51 -17.61 3.06
C ALA A 551 5.67 -16.33 3.13
N ASN A 552 4.59 -16.28 2.35
CA ASN A 552 3.56 -15.26 2.53
C ASN A 552 2.60 -15.74 3.62
N PHE A 553 2.20 -14.85 4.51
CA PHE A 553 1.25 -15.15 5.58
C PHE A 553 -0.15 -14.67 5.15
N ASP A 554 -1.05 -15.62 4.87
CA ASP A 554 -2.48 -15.33 4.67
C ASP A 554 -3.11 -14.82 5.98
N LYS A 555 -2.57 -15.25 7.13
CA LYS A 555 -2.83 -14.64 8.45
C LYS A 555 -1.56 -14.62 9.28
N LEU A 556 -1.31 -13.51 9.95
CA LEU A 556 -0.34 -13.38 11.05
C LEU A 556 -1.00 -12.56 12.15
N THR A 557 -1.13 -13.14 13.34
CA THR A 557 -1.55 -12.46 14.56
C THR A 557 -0.53 -12.82 15.63
N LEU A 558 0.35 -11.86 15.94
CA LEU A 558 1.32 -11.96 17.02
C LEU A 558 0.80 -11.11 18.18
N THR A 559 0.64 -11.72 19.34
CA THR A 559 0.23 -11.06 20.59
C THR A 559 1.23 -11.39 21.67
N ALA A 560 1.44 -10.47 22.61
CA ALA A 560 2.43 -10.60 23.66
C ALA A 560 1.89 -10.10 25.00
N GLU A 561 2.22 -10.84 26.05
CA GLU A 561 2.09 -10.44 27.45
C GLU A 561 3.50 -9.99 27.88
N LEU A 562 3.64 -8.70 28.21
CA LEU A 562 4.89 -7.99 28.47
C LEU A 562 4.72 -7.08 29.68
N GLU A 563 5.80 -6.84 30.43
CA GLU A 563 5.83 -5.96 31.61
C GLU A 563 6.24 -4.50 31.26
N ALA A 564 6.46 -4.20 29.97
CA ALA A 564 6.98 -2.91 29.51
C ALA A 564 5.89 -1.87 29.26
N ASP A 565 6.07 -0.65 29.82
CA ASP A 565 5.17 0.50 29.64
C ASP A 565 4.94 0.92 28.17
N PHE A 566 5.87 0.60 27.27
CA PHE A 566 5.87 1.01 25.86
C PHE A 566 6.22 -0.16 24.95
N VAL A 567 5.45 -0.35 23.88
CA VAL A 567 5.62 -1.45 22.91
C VAL A 567 5.71 -0.86 21.50
N PHE A 568 6.76 -1.26 20.76
CA PHE A 568 7.07 -0.72 19.43
C PHE A 568 6.78 -1.77 18.33
N PRO A 569 5.59 -1.76 17.68
CA PRO A 569 5.18 -2.80 16.75
C PRO A 569 5.93 -2.70 15.41
N SER A 570 6.70 -3.74 15.08
CA SER A 570 7.60 -3.81 13.93
C SER A 570 7.14 -4.86 12.90
N VAL A 571 7.08 -4.47 11.61
CA VAL A 571 6.92 -5.40 10.47
C VAL A 571 7.94 -5.05 9.38
N VAL A 572 8.83 -5.99 9.05
CA VAL A 572 9.82 -5.85 7.98
C VAL A 572 9.51 -6.79 6.83
N LYS A 573 9.18 -6.24 5.66
CA LYS A 573 9.04 -7.04 4.43
C LYS A 573 10.41 -7.43 3.89
N ALA A 574 10.55 -8.68 3.46
CA ALA A 574 11.76 -9.17 2.83
C ALA A 574 11.73 -8.89 1.31
N GLY A 575 12.44 -7.84 0.89
CA GLY A 575 12.38 -7.29 -0.46
C GLY A 575 11.61 -5.97 -0.51
N SER A 576 12.25 -4.90 -0.04
CA SER A 576 11.81 -3.51 -0.14
C SER A 576 13.06 -2.62 0.02
N PRO A 577 13.19 -1.44 -0.63
CA PRO A 577 12.21 -0.75 -1.46
C PRO A 577 12.19 -1.20 -2.93
N ASP A 578 11.19 -2.00 -3.29
CA ASP A 578 10.67 -2.10 -4.66
C ASP A 578 9.20 -2.57 -4.58
N THR A 579 8.29 -1.81 -5.20
CA THR A 579 6.84 -2.05 -5.35
C THR A 579 5.91 -2.08 -4.12
N GLU A 580 4.99 -1.11 -4.14
CA GLU A 580 3.56 -1.08 -3.76
C GLU A 580 2.93 -2.28 -3.01
N ALA A 581 2.07 -1.98 -2.03
CA ALA A 581 1.32 -2.97 -1.25
C ALA A 581 -0.14 -3.10 -1.72
N GLU A 582 -0.55 -4.32 -2.10
CA GLU A 582 -1.94 -4.78 -2.02
C GLU A 582 -2.09 -5.69 -0.79
N SER A 583 -3.30 -5.75 -0.19
CA SER A 583 -3.57 -6.54 1.01
C SER A 583 -5.02 -7.03 1.05
N GLU A 584 -5.23 -8.35 0.90
CA GLU A 584 -6.52 -9.00 1.19
C GLU A 584 -6.33 -10.52 1.41
N SER A 585 -7.00 -11.11 2.42
CA SER A 585 -6.95 -12.54 2.76
C SER A 585 -8.11 -12.95 3.70
N GLY A 586 -8.32 -14.26 3.97
CA GLY A 586 -9.33 -14.75 4.94
C GLY A 586 -9.38 -16.28 5.13
N TYR A 587 -10.27 -16.78 6.02
CA TYR A 587 -10.63 -18.22 6.25
C TYR A 587 -9.53 -19.11 6.93
N LEU A 588 -9.66 -20.35 7.45
CA LEU A 588 -10.72 -21.33 7.91
C LEU A 588 -9.95 -22.41 8.78
N VAL A 589 -10.43 -23.42 9.56
CA VAL A 589 -11.71 -24.02 10.02
C VAL A 589 -11.50 -24.86 11.32
N HIS A 590 -12.54 -25.54 11.85
CA HIS A 590 -12.56 -26.53 12.97
C HIS A 590 -11.58 -27.73 12.89
N PRO A 591 -11.36 -28.47 14.02
CA PRO A 591 -11.87 -29.87 14.09
C PRO A 591 -12.28 -30.48 15.48
N TYR A 592 -13.46 -31.17 15.53
CA TYR A 592 -13.83 -32.39 16.33
C TYR A 592 -13.74 -32.39 17.90
N SER A 593 -14.27 -33.33 18.74
CA SER A 593 -15.17 -34.55 18.68
C SER A 593 -15.96 -34.69 20.04
N HIS A 594 -16.49 -35.78 20.64
CA HIS A 594 -16.44 -37.27 20.51
C HIS A 594 -17.70 -38.04 21.09
N TRP A 595 -17.62 -39.38 21.20
CA TRP A 595 -18.69 -40.42 21.29
C TRP A 595 -19.46 -40.72 22.62
N LEU A 596 -20.81 -40.78 22.50
CA LEU A 596 -21.76 -41.92 22.71
C LEU A 596 -21.83 -42.76 24.03
N MET A 597 -23.01 -42.80 24.72
CA MET A 597 -23.84 -44.00 25.02
C MET A 597 -25.15 -43.75 25.86
N THR A 598 -25.94 -44.81 26.10
CA THR A 598 -27.12 -44.95 27.01
C THR A 598 -28.45 -44.21 26.70
N TYR A 599 -28.90 -44.33 25.46
CA TYR A 599 -30.32 -44.26 25.08
C TYR A 599 -31.17 -45.31 25.86
N ILE A 600 -32.20 -44.89 26.63
CA ILE A 600 -33.47 -45.61 26.95
C ILE A 600 -34.28 -44.93 28.08
N VAL A 601 -33.63 -44.44 29.15
CA VAL A 601 -34.32 -43.98 30.40
C VAL A 601 -35.21 -42.75 30.20
N LEU A 602 -34.88 -41.89 29.21
CA LEU A 602 -35.49 -40.57 29.04
C LEU A 602 -37.01 -40.58 28.71
N LYS A 603 -37.54 -41.68 28.16
CA LYS A 603 -38.92 -41.71 27.62
C LYS A 603 -40.05 -41.66 28.66
N VAL A 604 -39.79 -41.94 29.93
CA VAL A 604 -40.81 -41.83 31.00
C VAL A 604 -40.79 -40.45 31.66
N TYR A 605 -39.62 -39.83 31.80
CA TYR A 605 -39.46 -38.55 32.49
C TYR A 605 -40.15 -37.39 31.74
N ILE A 606 -40.05 -37.38 30.41
CA ILE A 606 -40.67 -36.38 29.52
C ILE A 606 -42.20 -36.31 29.72
N ALA A 607 -42.86 -37.44 29.97
CA ALA A 607 -44.32 -37.47 30.08
C ALA A 607 -44.86 -36.71 31.30
N LEU A 608 -44.18 -36.76 32.44
CA LEU A 608 -44.58 -36.00 33.63
C LEU A 608 -44.16 -34.52 33.55
N THR A 609 -42.99 -34.21 32.99
CA THR A 609 -42.55 -32.81 32.86
C THR A 609 -43.47 -32.02 31.93
N CYS A 610 -43.93 -32.61 30.82
CA CYS A 610 -44.87 -31.95 29.91
C CYS A 610 -46.19 -31.56 30.58
N LEU A 611 -46.70 -32.33 31.55
CA LEU A 611 -47.97 -32.03 32.23
C LEU A 611 -47.83 -30.88 33.25
N LEU A 612 -46.72 -30.86 34.01
CA LEU A 612 -46.41 -29.77 34.95
C LEU A 612 -46.10 -28.45 34.23
N VAL A 613 -45.38 -28.49 33.11
CA VAL A 613 -45.10 -27.31 32.28
C VAL A 613 -46.41 -26.73 31.72
N LEU A 614 -47.35 -27.56 31.26
CA LEU A 614 -48.67 -27.10 30.78
C LEU A 614 -49.50 -26.39 31.86
N LEU A 615 -49.40 -26.84 33.12
CA LEU A 615 -50.08 -26.22 34.25
C LEU A 615 -49.42 -24.90 34.70
N MET A 616 -48.09 -24.76 34.57
CA MET A 616 -47.42 -23.46 34.72
C MET A 616 -47.77 -22.49 33.58
N PHE A 617 -47.81 -22.97 32.33
CA PHE A 617 -48.13 -22.15 31.16
C PHE A 617 -49.53 -21.52 31.22
N LEU A 618 -50.51 -22.20 31.85
CA LEU A 618 -51.86 -21.69 32.05
C LEU A 618 -52.01 -20.72 33.24
N LEU A 619 -50.94 -20.49 34.01
CA LEU A 619 -50.90 -19.53 35.11
C LEU A 619 -50.03 -18.29 34.80
N THR A 620 -49.32 -18.26 33.68
CA THR A 620 -48.49 -17.12 33.24
C THR A 620 -49.04 -16.37 32.03
N THR A 621 -50.08 -16.87 31.34
CA THR A 621 -50.74 -16.14 30.24
C THR A 621 -51.74 -15.10 30.75
N ALA A 622 -51.21 -14.08 31.42
CA ALA A 622 -51.88 -12.82 31.75
C ALA A 622 -50.90 -11.68 31.50
N ASP A 623 -50.63 -11.42 30.21
CA ASP A 623 -49.74 -10.36 29.74
C ASP A 623 -50.45 -8.99 29.91
N ASN A 624 -50.46 -8.50 31.14
CA ASN A 624 -50.93 -7.16 31.51
C ASN A 624 -49.85 -6.11 31.19
N SER A 625 -49.29 -6.15 29.97
CA SER A 625 -48.50 -5.04 29.44
C SER A 625 -49.44 -3.85 29.22
N GLU A 626 -49.25 -2.78 30.00
CA GLU A 626 -50.04 -1.57 29.87
C GLU A 626 -49.75 -0.89 28.52
N THR A 627 -50.82 -0.40 27.87
CA THR A 627 -50.77 0.10 26.49
C THR A 627 -51.40 1.48 26.38
N TYR A 628 -50.83 2.29 25.49
CA TYR A 628 -51.29 3.62 25.14
C TYR A 628 -51.51 3.74 23.63
N ARG A 629 -52.28 4.73 23.21
CA ARG A 629 -52.61 4.94 21.80
C ARG A 629 -51.96 6.21 21.27
N ALA A 630 -51.22 6.07 20.17
CA ALA A 630 -50.54 7.17 19.50
C ALA A 630 -51.09 7.39 18.09
N ALA A 631 -51.00 8.63 17.62
CA ALA A 631 -51.34 9.03 16.27
C ALA A 631 -50.19 9.78 15.59
N THR A 632 -50.15 9.73 14.26
CA THR A 632 -49.21 10.50 13.42
C THR A 632 -49.82 10.77 12.05
N VAL A 633 -49.43 11.85 11.38
CA VAL A 633 -50.01 12.26 10.08
C VAL A 633 -48.94 12.34 8.99
N GLU A 634 -49.20 11.72 7.84
CA GLU A 634 -48.47 11.99 6.60
C GLU A 634 -49.07 13.23 5.92
N TYR A 635 -48.54 14.41 6.23
CA TYR A 635 -49.18 15.68 5.91
C TYR A 635 -48.52 16.41 4.73
N GLU A 636 -49.35 16.95 3.82
CA GLU A 636 -48.92 17.89 2.79
C GLU A 636 -49.46 19.29 3.13
N PRO A 637 -48.59 20.25 3.52
CA PRO A 637 -49.00 21.62 3.82
C PRO A 637 -49.60 22.35 2.63
N TYR A 638 -50.59 23.18 2.91
CA TYR A 638 -51.05 24.20 1.98
C TYR A 638 -50.01 25.32 1.86
N PHE A 639 -49.82 25.81 0.63
CA PHE A 639 -48.99 26.96 0.29
C PHE A 639 -49.48 27.60 -1.00
N GLU A 640 -49.39 28.93 -1.08
CA GLU A 640 -49.71 29.68 -2.29
C GLU A 640 -48.90 31.00 -2.28
N GLN A 641 -48.15 31.28 -3.34
CA GLN A 641 -47.11 32.32 -3.36
C GLN A 641 -47.60 33.78 -3.22
N HIS A 642 -48.91 33.99 -3.14
CA HIS A 642 -49.54 35.32 -3.09
C HIS A 642 -50.49 35.51 -1.89
N ILE A 643 -50.58 34.52 -1.00
CA ILE A 643 -51.42 34.56 0.21
C ILE A 643 -50.62 35.07 1.41
N ASN A 644 -51.29 35.68 2.38
CA ASN A 644 -50.67 36.17 3.59
C ASN A 644 -50.02 35.00 4.38
N PRO A 645 -48.75 35.10 4.79
CA PRO A 645 -48.07 34.10 5.62
C PRO A 645 -48.87 33.64 6.85
N ASN A 646 -49.57 34.55 7.52
CA ASN A 646 -50.44 34.20 8.65
C ASN A 646 -51.68 33.40 8.23
N GLU A 647 -52.23 33.62 7.04
CA GLU A 647 -53.37 32.85 6.52
C GLU A 647 -52.94 31.42 6.16
N ILE A 648 -51.72 31.24 5.65
CA ILE A 648 -51.11 29.91 5.41
C ILE A 648 -50.90 29.16 6.74
N LEU A 649 -50.27 29.80 7.74
CA LEU A 649 -50.11 29.22 9.08
C LEU A 649 -51.46 28.83 9.70
N ILE A 650 -52.47 29.71 9.61
CA ILE A 650 -53.82 29.46 10.13
C ILE A 650 -54.53 28.33 9.35
N ALA A 651 -54.33 28.21 8.03
CA ALA A 651 -54.90 27.13 7.22
C ALA A 651 -54.30 25.76 7.60
N ASN A 652 -52.98 25.68 7.75
CA ASN A 652 -52.30 24.45 8.14
C ASN A 652 -52.62 24.08 9.62
N ALA A 653 -52.64 25.06 10.53
CA ALA A 653 -53.03 24.86 11.93
C ALA A 653 -54.49 24.39 12.09
N LYS A 654 -55.42 24.87 11.24
CA LYS A 654 -56.79 24.34 11.19
C LYS A 654 -56.83 22.86 10.79
N LYS A 655 -56.00 22.44 9.83
CA LYS A 655 -55.87 21.01 9.49
C LYS A 655 -55.24 20.18 10.59
N TYR A 656 -54.28 20.73 11.35
CA TYR A 656 -53.76 20.05 12.54
C TYR A 656 -54.85 19.87 13.60
N ALA A 657 -55.69 20.89 13.83
CA ALA A 657 -56.83 20.78 14.75
C ALA A 657 -57.89 19.76 14.29
N GLU A 658 -58.12 19.62 12.98
CA GLU A 658 -58.97 18.56 12.42
C GLU A 658 -58.40 17.16 12.70
N TYR A 659 -57.13 16.89 12.34
CA TYR A 659 -56.49 15.60 12.60
C TYR A 659 -56.35 15.28 14.10
N ALA A 660 -56.06 16.28 14.94
CA ALA A 660 -56.03 16.10 16.39
C ALA A 660 -57.42 15.76 16.95
N SER A 661 -58.48 16.34 16.40
CA SER A 661 -59.86 15.99 16.78
C SER A 661 -60.24 14.57 16.36
N GLU A 662 -59.75 14.10 15.21
CA GLU A 662 -59.96 12.73 14.73
C GLU A 662 -59.15 11.71 15.56
N ALA A 663 -57.89 12.03 15.89
CA ALA A 663 -57.04 11.23 16.77
C ALA A 663 -57.63 11.10 18.18
N ALA A 664 -58.10 12.20 18.77
CA ALA A 664 -58.75 12.22 20.08
C ALA A 664 -60.08 11.43 20.10
N GLN A 665 -60.89 11.50 19.03
CA GLN A 665 -62.08 10.65 18.88
C GLN A 665 -61.74 9.16 18.88
N GLN A 666 -60.58 8.80 18.33
CA GLN A 666 -60.05 7.43 18.33
C GLN A 666 -59.26 7.08 19.60
N LYS A 667 -59.24 7.97 20.61
CA LYS A 667 -58.55 7.86 21.91
C LYS A 667 -57.01 7.87 21.86
N ALA A 668 -56.39 8.46 20.85
CA ALA A 668 -54.96 8.72 20.90
C ALA A 668 -54.65 9.83 21.93
N ILE A 669 -53.68 9.60 22.82
CA ILE A 669 -53.24 10.60 23.82
C ILE A 669 -52.28 11.63 23.21
N ILE A 670 -51.68 11.29 22.07
CA ILE A 670 -50.73 12.13 21.34
C ILE A 670 -50.95 12.01 19.83
N VAL A 671 -50.75 13.12 19.12
CA VAL A 671 -50.70 13.17 17.65
C VAL A 671 -49.43 13.91 17.19
N VAL A 672 -48.67 13.30 16.28
CA VAL A 672 -47.41 13.84 15.76
C VAL A 672 -47.62 14.39 14.34
N PHE A 673 -46.99 15.54 14.05
CA PHE A 673 -47.08 16.28 12.80
C PHE A 673 -45.68 16.60 12.25
N PRO A 674 -45.50 16.79 10.93
CA PRO A 674 -44.16 16.80 10.37
C PRO A 674 -43.45 18.15 10.51
N GLU A 675 -42.12 18.07 10.48
CA GLU A 675 -41.20 19.20 10.41
C GLU A 675 -41.62 20.19 9.29
N TYR A 676 -41.59 21.49 9.55
CA TYR A 676 -42.09 22.55 8.64
C TYR A 676 -43.54 22.41 8.17
N GLY A 677 -44.35 21.53 8.76
CA GLY A 677 -45.71 21.28 8.26
C GLY A 677 -46.72 22.43 8.48
N LEU A 678 -46.44 23.37 9.39
CA LEU A 678 -47.19 24.63 9.51
C LEU A 678 -46.72 25.72 8.52
N PRO A 679 -45.43 26.11 8.45
CA PRO A 679 -44.96 27.17 7.55
C PRO A 679 -44.78 26.75 6.09
N THR A 680 -44.89 25.45 5.76
CA THR A 680 -44.46 24.79 4.50
C THR A 680 -42.94 24.81 4.26
N LEU A 681 -42.41 23.77 3.60
CA LEU A 681 -41.03 23.78 3.09
C LEU A 681 -40.91 24.41 1.69
N GLU A 682 -42.01 24.75 1.03
CA GLU A 682 -41.97 25.30 -0.35
C GLU A 682 -41.34 26.71 -0.41
N LEU A 683 -41.33 27.43 0.71
CA LEU A 683 -40.57 28.67 0.91
C LEU A 683 -39.09 28.52 0.53
N TRP A 684 -38.48 27.39 0.89
CA TRP A 684 -37.05 27.11 0.72
C TRP A 684 -36.66 26.67 -0.70
N VAL A 685 -37.65 26.28 -1.52
CA VAL A 685 -37.40 25.75 -2.87
C VAL A 685 -37.52 26.84 -3.95
N ASN A 686 -38.41 27.82 -3.74
CA ASN A 686 -38.73 28.85 -4.72
C ASN A 686 -38.30 30.28 -4.34
N SER A 687 -37.68 30.50 -3.17
CA SER A 687 -37.11 31.79 -2.78
C SER A 687 -35.61 31.71 -2.54
N SER A 688 -34.88 32.78 -2.84
CA SER A 688 -33.43 32.87 -2.72
C SER A 688 -32.97 33.15 -1.28
N LEU A 689 -33.38 32.31 -0.32
CA LEU A 689 -33.00 32.36 1.10
C LEU A 689 -33.13 33.74 1.77
N ASP A 690 -34.07 34.58 1.33
CA ASP A 690 -34.24 35.91 1.89
C ASP A 690 -34.96 35.86 3.24
N ARG A 691 -34.28 36.33 4.29
CA ARG A 691 -34.83 36.48 5.64
C ARG A 691 -36.14 37.28 5.66
N HIS A 692 -36.34 38.24 4.75
CA HIS A 692 -37.58 39.01 4.64
C HIS A 692 -38.79 38.18 4.18
N VAL A 693 -38.56 37.07 3.46
CA VAL A 693 -39.63 36.13 3.04
C VAL A 693 -40.01 35.19 4.17
N ILE A 694 -39.06 34.83 5.05
CA ILE A 694 -39.26 33.90 6.17
C ILE A 694 -39.82 34.62 7.42
N LEU A 695 -39.37 35.84 7.71
CA LEU A 695 -39.75 36.62 8.90
C LEU A 695 -41.28 36.63 9.19
N PRO A 696 -42.18 36.81 8.21
CA PRO A 696 -43.64 36.78 8.43
C PRO A 696 -44.23 35.44 8.89
N TYR A 697 -43.48 34.34 8.80
CA TYR A 697 -43.90 33.00 9.25
C TYR A 697 -43.42 32.65 10.67
N LEU A 698 -42.59 33.51 11.28
CA LEU A 698 -42.02 33.25 12.61
C LEU A 698 -42.96 33.71 13.72
N GLN A 699 -43.03 32.94 14.80
CA GLN A 699 -43.77 33.26 16.01
C GLN A 699 -42.82 33.21 17.21
N THR A 700 -42.97 34.14 18.15
CA THR A 700 -42.22 34.11 19.41
C THR A 700 -42.84 33.10 20.36
N ILE A 701 -42.16 31.98 20.55
CA ILE A 701 -42.50 30.96 21.56
C ILE A 701 -41.64 31.26 22.80
N PRO A 702 -42.22 31.38 24.01
CA PRO A 702 -41.44 31.51 25.23
C PRO A 702 -40.77 30.17 25.56
N ASP A 703 -39.49 30.21 25.91
CA ASP A 703 -38.73 29.04 26.33
C ASP A 703 -39.29 28.47 27.65
N PRO A 704 -39.66 27.18 27.73
CA PRO A 704 -40.20 26.58 28.95
C PRO A 704 -39.14 26.35 30.04
N LYS A 705 -37.84 26.23 29.67
CA LYS A 705 -36.62 26.18 30.50
C LYS A 705 -35.43 25.73 29.64
N GLU A 706 -34.25 26.23 29.98
CA GLU A 706 -32.97 25.63 29.57
C GLU A 706 -32.86 24.21 30.17
N THR A 707 -33.18 23.20 29.35
CA THR A 707 -32.93 21.77 29.61
C THR A 707 -32.25 21.16 28.40
N GLU A 708 -31.18 20.41 28.63
CA GLU A 708 -30.32 19.81 27.59
C GLU A 708 -31.08 18.89 26.63
N TYR A 709 -32.10 18.18 27.13
CA TYR A 709 -32.96 17.28 26.36
C TYR A 709 -34.44 17.63 26.48
N VAL A 710 -35.21 17.42 25.41
CA VAL A 710 -36.67 17.63 25.39
C VAL A 710 -37.38 16.35 25.82
N THR A 711 -37.57 16.17 27.13
CA THR A 711 -38.41 15.12 27.73
C THR A 711 -39.68 15.69 28.35
N PHE A 712 -40.77 14.92 28.36
CA PHE A 712 -42.04 15.29 28.98
C PHE A 712 -42.93 14.07 29.25
N ILE A 713 -43.94 14.23 30.11
CA ILE A 713 -44.87 13.17 30.50
C ILE A 713 -46.28 13.51 30.00
N ILE A 714 -46.96 12.55 29.38
CA ILE A 714 -48.41 12.60 29.05
C ILE A 714 -49.04 11.33 29.61
N ASP A 715 -50.12 11.47 30.40
CA ASP A 715 -50.86 10.37 31.01
C ASP A 715 -49.94 9.33 31.69
N GLU A 716 -49.03 9.81 32.54
CA GLU A 716 -48.00 9.06 33.28
C GLU A 716 -46.93 8.35 32.43
N ILE A 717 -46.99 8.46 31.10
CA ILE A 717 -46.01 7.91 30.16
C ILE A 717 -44.96 8.97 29.82
N GLU A 718 -43.69 8.61 29.96
CA GLU A 718 -42.56 9.46 29.61
C GLU A 718 -42.22 9.36 28.11
N PHE A 719 -42.04 10.53 27.50
CA PHE A 719 -41.68 10.73 26.10
C PHE A 719 -40.44 11.63 25.97
N ALA A 720 -39.70 11.44 24.87
CA ALA A 720 -38.73 12.43 24.39
C ALA A 720 -38.95 12.74 22.91
N SER A 721 -38.45 13.89 22.44
CA SER A 721 -38.56 14.28 21.04
C SER A 721 -37.28 14.93 20.50
N PHE A 722 -36.97 14.61 19.25
CA PHE A 722 -35.91 15.21 18.43
C PHE A 722 -36.41 15.27 16.97
N ILE A 723 -35.73 16.01 16.09
CA ILE A 723 -36.25 16.33 14.76
C ILE A 723 -35.30 15.94 13.61
N CYS A 724 -35.88 15.42 12.54
CA CYS A 724 -35.23 15.16 11.27
C CYS A 724 -33.82 14.51 11.29
N PHE A 725 -32.74 15.27 11.23
CA PHE A 725 -31.40 14.69 11.09
C PHE A 725 -30.78 14.22 12.42
N ASP A 726 -31.33 14.67 13.54
CA ASP A 726 -30.92 14.28 14.90
C ASP A 726 -30.89 12.75 15.10
N ILE A 727 -31.80 12.02 14.44
CA ILE A 727 -31.88 10.54 14.46
C ILE A 727 -30.59 9.83 14.02
N MET A 728 -29.71 10.54 13.32
CA MET A 728 -28.43 10.04 12.85
C MET A 728 -27.31 10.19 13.88
N TYR A 729 -27.44 11.00 14.93
CA TYR A 729 -26.37 11.32 15.88
C TYR A 729 -26.53 10.64 17.25
N LYS A 730 -25.51 10.74 18.11
CA LYS A 730 -25.50 10.15 19.46
C LYS A 730 -26.34 11.01 20.39
N ASP A 731 -25.89 12.25 20.60
CA ASP A 731 -26.68 13.34 21.14
C ASP A 731 -27.65 13.87 20.06
N PRO A 732 -28.96 14.03 20.33
CA PRO A 732 -29.67 13.55 21.53
C PRO A 732 -30.20 12.12 21.37
N ALA A 733 -30.26 11.59 20.14
CA ALA A 733 -31.17 10.50 19.78
C ALA A 733 -30.84 9.14 20.43
N VAL A 734 -29.56 8.82 20.66
CA VAL A 734 -29.14 7.59 21.35
C VAL A 734 -29.00 7.81 22.85
N GLU A 735 -28.50 8.97 23.29
CA GLU A 735 -28.27 9.26 24.72
C GLU A 735 -29.58 9.38 25.49
N LEU A 736 -30.65 9.85 24.84
CA LEU A 736 -32.02 9.75 25.35
C LEU A 736 -32.44 8.31 25.66
N VAL A 737 -32.02 7.31 24.86
CA VAL A 737 -32.49 5.92 24.99
C VAL A 737 -31.56 5.06 25.85
N ARG A 738 -30.24 5.27 25.74
CA ARG A 738 -29.21 4.50 26.45
C ARG A 738 -28.93 5.06 27.83
N ASP A 739 -28.72 6.37 27.93
CA ASP A 739 -28.19 7.01 29.15
C ASP A 739 -29.33 7.57 30.02
N HIS A 740 -30.39 8.09 29.39
CA HIS A 740 -31.63 8.54 30.05
C HIS A 740 -32.74 7.48 30.05
N GLY A 741 -32.55 6.35 29.36
CA GLY A 741 -33.44 5.19 29.41
C GLY A 741 -34.79 5.33 28.70
N ILE A 742 -35.08 6.43 28.01
CA ILE A 742 -36.40 6.75 27.43
C ILE A 742 -36.88 5.69 26.44
N LYS A 743 -38.17 5.33 26.53
CA LYS A 743 -38.79 4.25 25.76
C LYS A 743 -39.74 4.68 24.64
N ASN A 744 -40.23 5.92 24.67
CA ASN A 744 -41.24 6.43 23.74
C ASN A 744 -40.73 7.70 23.06
N ILE A 745 -40.40 7.59 21.77
CA ILE A 745 -39.72 8.64 21.01
C ILE A 745 -40.67 9.23 19.96
N ILE A 746 -40.72 10.56 19.91
CA ILE A 746 -41.53 11.36 18.99
C ILE A 746 -40.60 12.00 17.97
N PHE A 747 -40.80 11.70 16.69
CA PHE A 747 -39.89 12.10 15.63
C PHE A 747 -40.62 12.81 14.48
N SER A 748 -40.43 14.13 14.41
CA SER A 748 -41.01 15.00 13.38
C SER A 748 -39.97 15.26 12.29
N THR A 749 -40.30 15.02 11.01
CA THR A 749 -39.30 15.08 9.93
C THR A 749 -39.88 15.50 8.56
N ALA A 750 -39.04 16.05 7.69
CA ALA A 750 -39.25 16.19 6.25
C ALA A 750 -38.29 15.29 5.44
N TRP A 751 -38.15 14.03 5.88
CA TRP A 751 -37.12 13.08 5.41
C TRP A 751 -37.10 12.87 3.89
N ASN A 752 -35.92 13.05 3.30
CA ASN A 752 -35.68 12.87 1.86
C ASN A 752 -35.17 11.45 1.59
N ASN A 753 -36.03 10.58 1.05
CA ASN A 753 -35.73 9.15 0.86
C ASN A 753 -34.56 8.89 -0.09
N LYS A 754 -33.64 8.00 0.32
CA LYS A 754 -32.46 7.58 -0.47
C LYS A 754 -32.19 6.08 -0.30
N SER A 755 -32.56 5.30 -1.31
CA SER A 755 -32.19 3.87 -1.43
C SER A 755 -30.66 3.69 -1.37
N PRO A 756 -30.13 2.60 -0.77
CA PRO A 756 -30.82 1.42 -0.24
C PRO A 756 -30.93 1.34 1.29
N PHE A 757 -30.51 2.37 2.04
CA PHE A 757 -30.49 2.33 3.52
C PHE A 757 -31.19 3.49 4.21
N LEU A 758 -31.55 4.56 3.50
CA LEU A 758 -32.21 5.75 4.05
C LEU A 758 -33.61 5.93 3.44
N LEU A 759 -34.33 4.81 3.24
CA LEU A 759 -35.77 4.82 3.05
C LEU A 759 -36.43 4.96 4.43
N ALA A 760 -37.40 5.88 4.56
CA ALA A 760 -38.00 6.25 5.85
C ALA A 760 -38.57 5.02 6.61
N PRO A 761 -39.50 4.22 6.06
CA PRO A 761 -40.04 3.06 6.78
C PRO A 761 -38.99 2.03 7.20
N GLN A 762 -37.99 1.80 6.34
CA GLN A 762 -36.85 0.92 6.62
C GLN A 762 -36.01 1.45 7.79
N LEU A 763 -35.56 2.70 7.72
CA LEU A 763 -34.71 3.32 8.73
C LEU A 763 -35.42 3.37 10.08
N PHE A 764 -36.65 3.88 10.12
CA PHE A 764 -37.39 4.11 11.37
C PHE A 764 -37.79 2.79 12.05
N SER A 765 -38.22 1.79 11.28
CA SER A 765 -38.48 0.45 11.84
C SER A 765 -37.20 -0.25 12.33
N SER A 766 -36.04 0.03 11.72
CA SER A 766 -34.75 -0.55 12.14
C SER A 766 -34.19 0.16 13.37
N TRP A 767 -34.40 1.48 13.47
CA TRP A 767 -33.99 2.30 14.61
C TRP A 767 -34.73 1.88 15.89
N ALA A 768 -36.06 1.82 15.83
CA ALA A 768 -36.91 1.34 16.93
C ALA A 768 -36.52 -0.07 17.39
N ARG A 769 -36.29 -1.00 16.45
CA ARG A 769 -35.93 -2.40 16.77
C ARG A 769 -34.50 -2.61 17.24
N GLY A 770 -33.56 -1.75 16.82
CA GLY A 770 -32.16 -1.80 17.27
C GLY A 770 -31.98 -1.29 18.70
N LEU A 771 -32.61 -0.15 19.03
CA LEU A 771 -32.45 0.48 20.34
C LEU A 771 -33.43 -0.02 21.41
N GLY A 772 -34.53 -0.68 21.03
CA GLY A 772 -35.47 -1.27 21.97
C GLY A 772 -36.59 -0.33 22.42
N VAL A 773 -37.12 0.50 21.51
CA VAL A 773 -38.07 1.58 21.83
C VAL A 773 -39.30 1.60 20.91
N ASN A 774 -40.29 2.39 21.30
CA ASN A 774 -41.37 2.85 20.42
C ASN A 774 -40.97 4.16 19.73
N LEU A 775 -41.27 4.28 18.45
CA LEU A 775 -40.96 5.44 17.62
C LEU A 775 -42.20 5.87 16.82
N ILE A 776 -42.69 7.08 17.09
CA ILE A 776 -43.86 7.68 16.44
C ILE A 776 -43.36 8.73 15.44
N VAL A 777 -43.43 8.43 14.14
CA VAL A 777 -42.84 9.27 13.08
C VAL A 777 -43.89 9.98 12.25
N SER A 778 -43.76 11.30 12.09
CA SER A 778 -44.53 12.08 11.13
C SER A 778 -43.64 12.66 10.04
N ASN A 779 -43.95 12.35 8.77
CA ASN A 779 -43.16 12.78 7.61
C ASN A 779 -43.97 13.69 6.66
N TYR A 780 -43.25 14.61 6.02
CA TYR A 780 -43.77 15.57 5.04
C TYR A 780 -44.13 14.87 3.72
N TYR A 781 -45.38 14.99 3.26
CA TYR A 781 -45.80 14.38 1.99
C TYR A 781 -45.48 15.27 0.77
N LYS A 782 -44.35 15.01 0.11
CA LYS A 782 -44.03 15.50 -1.25
C LYS A 782 -43.27 14.42 -2.04
N PRO A 783 -43.97 13.47 -2.70
CA PRO A 783 -43.35 12.46 -3.54
C PRO A 783 -42.40 13.02 -4.62
N GLN A 784 -42.68 14.20 -5.19
CA GLN A 784 -41.81 14.85 -6.18
C GLN A 784 -40.42 15.25 -5.64
N TYR A 785 -40.29 15.44 -4.32
CA TYR A 785 -38.99 15.68 -3.66
C TYR A 785 -38.45 14.43 -2.95
N ARG A 786 -39.15 13.28 -3.08
CA ARG A 786 -38.93 12.00 -2.38
C ARG A 786 -39.23 12.04 -0.88
N ARG A 787 -40.22 12.83 -0.46
CA ARG A 787 -40.68 12.89 0.94
C ARG A 787 -42.03 12.20 1.10
N LEU A 788 -42.03 11.16 1.91
CA LEU A 788 -43.13 10.29 2.36
C LEU A 788 -42.50 9.19 3.23
N GLY A 789 -43.27 8.50 4.08
CA GLY A 789 -42.74 7.49 5.00
C GLY A 789 -43.07 7.74 6.47
N THR A 790 -44.30 8.15 6.75
CA THR A 790 -44.87 8.29 8.09
C THR A 790 -45.20 6.90 8.66
N GLY A 791 -45.02 6.70 9.97
CA GLY A 791 -45.42 5.45 10.60
C GLY A 791 -45.21 5.37 12.10
N ILE A 792 -45.83 4.36 12.71
CA ILE A 792 -45.69 4.02 14.12
C ILE A 792 -44.98 2.67 14.24
N TYR A 793 -43.87 2.63 14.97
CA TYR A 793 -42.97 1.49 15.09
C TYR A 793 -42.73 1.13 16.56
N SER A 794 -42.57 -0.16 16.84
CA SER A 794 -42.23 -0.69 18.17
C SER A 794 -41.15 -1.77 18.03
N SER A 795 -40.20 -1.82 18.96
CA SER A 795 -39.12 -2.82 18.97
C SER A 795 -39.63 -4.27 18.97
N GLN A 796 -40.66 -4.51 19.79
CA GLN A 796 -41.24 -5.82 20.04
C GLN A 796 -42.23 -6.24 18.93
N LEU A 797 -43.06 -5.30 18.46
CA LEU A 797 -44.15 -5.59 17.51
C LEU A 797 -43.81 -5.30 16.04
N GLY A 798 -42.75 -4.53 15.78
CA GLY A 798 -42.35 -4.05 14.44
C GLY A 798 -43.09 -2.77 14.02
N ALA A 799 -43.20 -2.54 12.72
CA ALA A 799 -44.12 -1.55 12.18
C ALA A 799 -45.57 -1.95 12.47
N LEU A 800 -46.36 -1.01 13.01
CA LEU A 800 -47.74 -1.22 13.44
C LEU A 800 -48.75 -0.56 12.52
N ASN A 801 -48.43 0.65 12.04
CA ASN A 801 -49.23 1.39 11.08
C ASN A 801 -48.33 2.41 10.36
N GLU A 802 -47.94 2.11 9.12
CA GLU A 802 -47.03 2.89 8.28
C GLU A 802 -47.55 3.12 6.87
N THR A 803 -47.07 4.15 6.18
CA THR A 803 -47.40 4.42 4.77
C THR A 803 -46.17 4.80 3.96
N PHE A 804 -46.19 4.44 2.67
CA PHE A 804 -45.17 4.79 1.67
C PHE A 804 -45.80 4.87 0.26
N ASP A 805 -47.06 5.31 0.21
CA ASP A 805 -47.92 5.24 -0.98
C ASP A 805 -48.08 6.61 -1.65
N ILE A 806 -47.45 6.79 -2.81
CA ILE A 806 -47.50 8.03 -3.62
C ILE A 806 -48.91 8.38 -4.15
N SER A 807 -49.92 7.55 -3.90
CA SER A 807 -51.32 7.84 -4.20
C SER A 807 -52.12 8.41 -3.01
N ARG A 808 -51.57 8.40 -1.79
CA ARG A 808 -52.27 8.74 -0.54
C ARG A 808 -51.78 10.02 0.11
N LYS A 809 -52.28 11.15 -0.38
CA LYS A 809 -52.09 12.47 0.26
C LYS A 809 -52.89 12.59 1.56
N GLY A 810 -52.23 12.94 2.67
CA GLY A 810 -52.90 13.40 3.90
C GLY A 810 -53.48 12.29 4.77
N GLN A 811 -52.67 11.29 5.15
CA GLN A 811 -53.14 10.11 5.88
C GLN A 811 -52.84 10.19 7.39
N LEU A 812 -53.88 10.06 8.23
CA LEU A 812 -53.77 9.81 9.66
C LEU A 812 -53.48 8.32 9.91
N LEU A 813 -52.48 8.02 10.75
CA LEU A 813 -52.10 6.68 11.19
C LEU A 813 -52.25 6.62 12.71
N ILE A 814 -52.79 5.51 13.23
CA ILE A 814 -53.03 5.30 14.66
C ILE A 814 -52.69 3.86 15.03
N ALA A 815 -52.05 3.65 16.18
CA ALA A 815 -51.74 2.33 16.71
C ALA A 815 -51.72 2.32 18.25
N ASP A 816 -51.92 1.13 18.82
CA ASP A 816 -51.71 0.85 20.24
C ASP A 816 -50.25 0.37 20.45
N LEU A 817 -49.59 0.94 21.46
CA LEU A 817 -48.19 0.74 21.83
C LEU A 817 -48.08 0.28 23.28
N ILE A 818 -47.14 -0.62 23.57
CA ILE A 818 -46.81 -1.05 24.94
C ILE A 818 -45.95 0.03 25.60
N ILE A 819 -46.28 0.46 26.83
CA ILE A 819 -45.64 1.61 27.49
C ILE A 819 -44.12 1.42 27.66
N ASP A 820 -43.68 0.23 28.08
CA ASP A 820 -42.27 -0.18 28.15
C ASP A 820 -42.05 -1.45 27.28
N PRO A 821 -41.60 -1.29 26.02
CA PRO A 821 -41.44 -2.41 25.10
C PRO A 821 -40.11 -3.14 25.35
N THR A 822 -40.16 -4.44 25.66
CA THR A 822 -38.98 -5.19 26.10
C THR A 822 -37.83 -5.17 25.07
N PRO A 823 -36.56 -4.97 25.49
CA PRO A 823 -35.39 -5.14 24.63
C PRO A 823 -35.34 -6.53 23.97
N VAL A 824 -34.77 -6.59 22.77
CA VAL A 824 -34.61 -7.87 22.04
C VAL A 824 -33.60 -8.75 22.79
N PRO A 825 -33.96 -9.99 23.18
CA PRO A 825 -33.25 -10.70 24.25
C PRO A 825 -31.85 -11.17 23.87
N GLU A 826 -30.92 -10.98 24.81
CA GLU A 826 -29.57 -11.52 24.73
C GLU A 826 -29.57 -13.06 24.82
N GLY A 827 -28.74 -13.70 24.00
CA GLY A 827 -28.12 -14.98 24.36
C GLY A 827 -28.97 -16.27 24.36
N PHE A 828 -30.29 -16.24 24.15
CA PHE A 828 -31.12 -17.46 24.06
C PHE A 828 -31.72 -17.72 22.68
N GLY A 829 -30.93 -18.34 21.80
CA GLY A 829 -31.45 -18.95 20.58
C GLY A 829 -32.30 -20.18 20.90
N MET A 830 -33.63 -20.08 20.76
CA MET A 830 -34.54 -21.23 20.84
C MET A 830 -34.25 -22.23 19.71
N ALA A 831 -33.45 -23.26 20.01
CA ALA A 831 -33.12 -24.34 19.09
C ALA A 831 -34.31 -25.28 18.89
N ILE A 832 -35.21 -24.93 17.96
CA ILE A 832 -36.27 -25.82 17.48
C ILE A 832 -35.66 -26.85 16.49
N PRO A 833 -36.01 -28.15 16.55
CA PRO A 833 -35.06 -29.19 16.15
C PRO A 833 -34.94 -29.47 14.64
N THR A 834 -33.80 -30.02 14.24
CA THR A 834 -33.49 -30.42 12.87
C THR A 834 -34.38 -31.58 12.38
N SER A 835 -35.15 -31.30 11.30
CA SER A 835 -35.66 -32.16 10.21
C SER A 835 -36.42 -33.48 10.52
N THR A 836 -36.08 -34.21 11.58
CA THR A 836 -36.73 -35.48 11.98
C THR A 836 -38.18 -35.31 12.44
N GLN A 837 -38.59 -34.11 12.87
CA GLN A 837 -39.98 -33.82 13.25
C GLN A 837 -40.86 -33.34 12.09
N MET A 838 -40.30 -32.96 10.93
CA MET A 838 -41.09 -32.71 9.71
C MET A 838 -41.32 -33.99 8.90
N LEU A 839 -40.43 -34.99 9.02
CA LEU A 839 -40.52 -36.26 8.29
C LEU A 839 -41.83 -37.02 8.56
N SER A 840 -42.38 -36.97 9.78
CA SER A 840 -43.66 -37.64 10.11
C SER A 840 -44.89 -37.02 9.44
N ALA A 841 -44.81 -35.76 9.00
CA ALA A 841 -45.89 -35.09 8.26
C ALA A 841 -45.68 -35.14 6.74
N ALA A 842 -44.44 -34.92 6.28
CA ALA A 842 -44.11 -34.84 4.85
C ALA A 842 -44.16 -36.21 4.13
N LEU A 843 -43.81 -37.31 4.82
CA LEU A 843 -43.81 -38.67 4.24
C LEU A 843 -45.20 -39.13 3.75
N CYS A 844 -46.28 -38.57 4.29
CA CYS A 844 -47.64 -38.95 3.90
C CYS A 844 -48.15 -38.29 2.61
N VAL A 845 -47.51 -37.23 2.12
CA VAL A 845 -48.08 -36.38 1.04
C VAL A 845 -47.26 -36.42 -0.25
N LEU A 846 -45.93 -36.27 -0.16
CA LEU A 846 -45.08 -36.12 -1.35
C LEU A 846 -44.58 -37.44 -1.98
N LEU A 847 -44.80 -38.57 -1.31
CA LEU A 847 -44.52 -39.91 -1.86
C LEU A 847 -45.47 -40.31 -3.00
N TYR A 848 -46.50 -39.52 -3.27
CA TYR A 848 -47.61 -39.87 -4.18
C TYR A 848 -47.61 -39.14 -5.53
N ILE A 849 -46.88 -38.03 -5.68
CA ILE A 849 -46.99 -37.15 -6.85
C ILE A 849 -45.63 -36.98 -7.55
N GLN A 850 -45.35 -37.91 -8.47
CA GLN A 850 -44.38 -37.80 -9.59
C GLN A 850 -42.87 -37.69 -9.19
N LEU A 851 -41.95 -38.62 -9.53
CA LEU A 851 -42.03 -39.91 -10.22
C LEU A 851 -42.78 -39.96 -11.56
N SER A 852 -42.64 -38.94 -12.40
CA SER A 852 -43.08 -38.98 -13.81
C SER A 852 -42.30 -37.97 -14.68
N VAL A 853 -41.79 -38.44 -15.84
CA VAL A 853 -41.31 -37.66 -17.01
C VAL A 853 -39.99 -36.85 -16.88
N THR A 854 -38.87 -37.58 -16.81
CA THR A 854 -37.71 -37.52 -17.75
C THR A 854 -37.20 -36.18 -18.36
N SER A 855 -35.95 -35.84 -18.00
CA SER A 855 -34.82 -35.41 -18.87
C SER A 855 -35.01 -34.42 -20.04
N ASN A 856 -34.40 -33.22 -19.93
CA ASN A 856 -33.28 -32.75 -20.78
C ASN A 856 -32.77 -31.36 -20.35
N LEU A 857 -31.48 -31.08 -20.54
CA LEU A 857 -30.87 -29.76 -20.26
C LEU A 857 -30.64 -29.00 -21.57
N ASP A 858 -31.36 -27.88 -21.73
CA ASP A 858 -31.35 -27.02 -22.91
C ASP A 858 -30.16 -26.05 -22.90
N LYS A 859 -29.26 -26.20 -23.89
CA LYS A 859 -27.99 -25.46 -23.98
C LYS A 859 -28.12 -24.09 -24.66
N SER A 860 -29.23 -23.83 -25.35
CA SER A 860 -29.45 -22.58 -26.08
C SER A 860 -29.57 -21.34 -25.17
N LYS A 861 -29.81 -21.56 -23.88
CA LYS A 861 -30.04 -20.51 -22.85
C LYS A 861 -28.76 -19.92 -22.27
N TYR A 862 -27.58 -20.48 -22.55
CA TYR A 862 -26.31 -19.95 -22.07
C TYR A 862 -25.76 -18.91 -23.05
N ILE A 863 -25.58 -17.67 -22.57
CA ILE A 863 -25.20 -16.51 -23.40
C ILE A 863 -23.87 -15.94 -22.90
N VAL A 864 -22.88 -15.90 -23.80
CA VAL A 864 -21.54 -15.38 -23.56
C VAL A 864 -21.42 -13.98 -24.18
N THR A 865 -20.70 -13.07 -23.54
CA THR A 865 -20.45 -11.70 -24.06
C THR A 865 -19.02 -11.61 -24.57
N ILE A 866 -18.82 -11.05 -25.76
CA ILE A 866 -17.49 -10.88 -26.38
C ILE A 866 -17.36 -9.42 -26.82
N GLY A 867 -16.42 -8.71 -26.20
CA GLY A 867 -16.18 -7.30 -26.48
C GLY A 867 -15.69 -7.06 -27.91
N ARG A 868 -16.33 -6.14 -28.62
CA ARG A 868 -15.81 -5.58 -29.88
C ARG A 868 -15.45 -4.10 -29.69
N PRO A 869 -14.31 -3.64 -30.24
CA PRO A 869 -13.82 -2.29 -30.05
C PRO A 869 -14.78 -1.22 -30.61
N SER A 870 -14.79 -0.04 -29.99
CA SER A 870 -15.64 1.07 -30.45
C SER A 870 -15.18 1.65 -31.80
N LYS A 871 -16.13 2.31 -32.47
CA LYS A 871 -15.94 3.01 -33.75
C LYS A 871 -15.93 4.54 -33.58
N ASP A 872 -15.55 5.04 -32.41
CA ASP A 872 -15.59 6.47 -32.11
C ASP A 872 -14.36 7.17 -32.72
N HIS A 873 -14.61 8.11 -33.64
CA HIS A 873 -13.59 8.80 -34.43
C HIS A 873 -13.43 10.25 -33.99
N TYR A 874 -12.18 10.73 -33.87
CA TYR A 874 -11.89 12.13 -33.55
C TYR A 874 -11.62 12.99 -34.80
N LEU A 875 -11.79 14.31 -34.67
CA LEU A 875 -11.76 15.26 -35.78
C LEU A 875 -10.34 15.70 -36.14
N CYS A 876 -9.86 15.28 -37.32
CA CYS A 876 -8.49 15.57 -37.81
C CYS A 876 -8.06 17.05 -37.74
N ALA A 877 -9.00 17.96 -37.95
CA ALA A 877 -8.76 19.40 -38.07
C ALA A 877 -8.44 20.05 -36.71
N THR A 878 -9.08 19.58 -35.63
CA THR A 878 -9.07 20.23 -34.32
C THR A 878 -8.49 19.36 -33.19
N GLN A 879 -8.31 18.05 -33.42
CA GLN A 879 -7.96 17.08 -32.38
C GLN A 879 -6.85 16.12 -32.82
N ILE A 880 -6.13 15.57 -31.84
CA ILE A 880 -5.08 14.55 -31.98
C ILE A 880 -5.10 13.61 -30.78
N CYS A 881 -4.96 12.30 -30.99
CA CYS A 881 -4.91 11.31 -29.92
C CYS A 881 -3.48 11.23 -29.35
N CYS A 882 -3.23 11.77 -28.15
CA CYS A 882 -1.95 11.69 -27.44
C CYS A 882 -2.06 10.70 -26.27
N ASN A 883 -1.21 9.68 -26.24
CA ASN A 883 -1.21 8.60 -25.24
C ASN A 883 -2.60 8.00 -24.93
N GLY A 884 -3.43 7.79 -25.97
CA GLY A 884 -4.78 7.25 -25.82
C GLY A 884 -5.84 8.24 -25.31
N ILE A 885 -5.56 9.54 -25.29
CA ILE A 885 -6.51 10.60 -24.93
C ILE A 885 -6.66 11.56 -26.13
N THR A 886 -7.89 11.92 -26.48
CA THR A 886 -8.17 12.91 -27.53
C THR A 886 -7.92 14.32 -27.02
N THR A 887 -6.84 14.95 -27.46
CA THR A 887 -6.42 16.30 -27.05
C THR A 887 -6.62 17.30 -28.19
N ASN A 888 -6.99 18.54 -27.86
CA ASN A 888 -7.16 19.60 -28.87
C ASN A 888 -5.79 20.03 -29.46
N LYS A 889 -5.78 20.33 -30.76
CA LYS A 889 -4.62 20.80 -31.51
C LYS A 889 -4.44 22.33 -31.35
N PRO A 890 -3.34 22.84 -30.77
CA PRO A 890 -3.06 24.27 -30.74
C PRO A 890 -2.71 24.87 -32.12
N ASN A 891 -2.44 24.02 -33.13
CA ASN A 891 -2.32 24.39 -34.54
C ASN A 891 -2.51 23.13 -35.42
N PRO A 892 -2.79 23.24 -36.74
CA PRO A 892 -3.06 22.08 -37.60
C PRO A 892 -1.97 21.00 -37.59
N ASN A 893 -0.71 21.42 -37.43
CA ASN A 893 0.49 20.58 -37.41
C ASN A 893 0.99 20.31 -35.98
N ALA A 894 0.13 20.31 -34.96
CA ALA A 894 0.55 19.99 -33.59
C ALA A 894 1.00 18.52 -33.44
N TYR A 895 2.06 18.30 -32.65
CA TYR A 895 2.61 16.99 -32.32
C TYR A 895 2.37 16.67 -30.84
N CYS A 896 2.35 15.38 -30.48
CA CYS A 896 2.32 14.94 -29.09
C CYS A 896 3.73 14.91 -28.48
N CYS A 897 3.84 15.29 -27.21
CA CYS A 897 5.01 15.10 -26.35
C CYS A 897 4.48 14.59 -25.01
N GLY A 898 4.58 13.27 -24.79
CA GLY A 898 3.79 12.59 -23.76
C GLY A 898 2.29 12.74 -24.03
N ASN A 899 1.54 13.20 -23.02
CA ASN A 899 0.11 13.52 -23.13
C ASN A 899 -0.18 14.95 -23.63
N LYS A 900 0.84 15.84 -23.73
CA LYS A 900 0.69 17.25 -24.11
C LYS A 900 0.85 17.45 -25.63
N THR A 901 0.15 18.43 -26.19
CA THR A 901 0.29 18.84 -27.60
C THR A 901 1.18 20.08 -27.73
N TYR A 902 2.10 20.10 -28.69
CA TYR A 902 3.00 21.23 -28.94
C TYR A 902 3.03 21.65 -30.42
N ASN A 903 3.52 22.86 -30.68
CA ASN A 903 3.70 23.39 -32.03
C ASN A 903 5.15 23.20 -32.52
N PRO A 904 5.43 22.32 -33.49
CA PRO A 904 6.78 21.99 -33.96
C PRO A 904 7.50 23.14 -34.67
N LYS A 905 6.80 24.25 -35.00
CA LYS A 905 7.43 25.45 -35.56
C LYS A 905 8.05 26.37 -34.51
N THR A 906 7.71 26.19 -33.24
CA THR A 906 8.12 27.09 -32.13
C THR A 906 8.68 26.33 -30.93
N HIS A 907 8.38 25.05 -30.81
CA HIS A 907 8.81 24.18 -29.72
C HIS A 907 9.24 22.81 -30.28
N PHE A 908 10.11 22.11 -29.55
CA PHE A 908 10.47 20.70 -29.78
C PHE A 908 10.16 19.85 -28.54
N CYS A 909 10.13 18.53 -28.72
CA CYS A 909 10.01 17.55 -27.64
C CYS A 909 11.39 16.94 -27.36
N CYS A 910 11.72 16.73 -26.09
CA CYS A 910 12.95 16.08 -25.63
C CYS A 910 12.63 15.37 -24.30
N GLY A 911 12.75 14.04 -24.22
CA GLY A 911 12.42 13.29 -22.99
C GLY A 911 11.00 13.53 -22.43
N PHE A 912 9.99 13.67 -23.30
CA PHE A 912 8.61 14.12 -22.98
C PHE A 912 8.44 15.57 -22.48
N ILE A 913 9.52 16.35 -22.39
CA ILE A 913 9.50 17.79 -22.08
C ILE A 913 9.33 18.59 -23.38
N VAL A 914 8.39 19.54 -23.38
CA VAL A 914 8.20 20.52 -24.47
C VAL A 914 9.05 21.76 -24.18
N SER A 915 9.92 22.16 -25.11
CA SER A 915 10.80 23.32 -24.97
C SER A 915 10.84 24.20 -26.22
N GLN A 916 11.04 25.50 -26.08
CA GLN A 916 11.07 26.43 -27.22
C GLN A 916 12.32 26.27 -28.09
N HIS A 917 12.14 26.40 -29.41
CA HIS A 917 13.24 26.46 -30.36
C HIS A 917 14.02 27.77 -30.21
N THR A 918 15.21 27.68 -29.62
CA THR A 918 16.21 28.76 -29.61
C THR A 918 17.46 28.31 -30.37
N SER A 919 18.30 29.26 -30.83
CA SER A 919 19.49 28.97 -31.68
C SER A 919 20.54 28.06 -31.05
N ASP A 920 20.45 27.86 -29.74
CA ASP A 920 21.45 27.26 -28.87
C ASP A 920 20.96 25.98 -28.19
N LYS A 921 19.67 25.87 -27.86
CA LYS A 921 19.09 24.68 -27.23
C LYS A 921 18.92 23.54 -28.24
N LYS A 922 19.49 22.38 -27.92
CA LYS A 922 19.31 21.11 -28.66
C LYS A 922 18.97 19.98 -27.69
N CYS A 923 18.48 18.87 -28.21
CA CYS A 923 18.24 17.64 -27.46
C CYS A 923 19.43 16.68 -27.63
N CYS A 924 19.85 16.01 -26.55
CA CYS A 924 20.83 14.92 -26.52
C CYS A 924 20.19 13.77 -25.74
N ASP A 925 19.83 12.68 -26.43
CA ASP A 925 18.88 11.68 -25.96
C ASP A 925 17.59 12.32 -25.39
N SER A 926 17.45 12.37 -24.06
CA SER A 926 16.30 12.88 -23.31
C SER A 926 16.55 14.27 -22.70
N HIS A 927 17.79 14.77 -22.74
CA HIS A 927 18.20 16.01 -22.08
C HIS A 927 18.35 17.21 -23.04
N ILE A 928 17.90 18.38 -22.60
CA ILE A 928 18.06 19.65 -23.34
C ILE A 928 19.40 20.29 -22.93
N TYR A 929 20.28 20.56 -23.90
CA TYR A 929 21.61 21.13 -23.67
C TYR A 929 21.88 22.37 -24.52
N ASN A 930 22.86 23.18 -24.10
CA ASN A 930 23.32 24.34 -24.86
C ASN A 930 24.47 23.97 -25.82
N SER A 931 24.15 23.94 -27.11
CA SER A 931 25.06 23.56 -28.19
C SER A 931 26.06 24.64 -28.61
N LYS A 932 26.16 25.76 -27.89
CA LYS A 932 27.25 26.74 -28.00
C LYS A 932 28.37 26.49 -26.99
N THR A 933 28.11 25.76 -25.91
CA THR A 933 29.10 25.46 -24.84
C THR A 933 29.42 23.97 -24.72
N HIS A 934 28.52 23.10 -25.15
CA HIS A 934 28.66 21.64 -25.06
C HIS A 934 28.36 20.95 -26.40
N ASN A 935 28.90 19.75 -26.59
CA ASN A 935 28.58 18.82 -27.67
C ASN A 935 27.79 17.63 -27.10
N CYS A 936 26.94 17.03 -27.93
CA CYS A 936 26.35 15.71 -27.70
C CYS A 936 27.25 14.68 -28.41
N ASN A 937 28.03 13.92 -27.64
CA ASN A 937 29.00 12.95 -28.16
C ASN A 937 28.51 11.52 -27.89
N PRO A 938 28.69 10.56 -28.83
CA PRO A 938 28.36 9.16 -28.55
C PRO A 938 29.33 8.58 -27.52
N TYR A 939 28.84 7.66 -26.70
CA TYR A 939 29.62 6.93 -25.71
C TYR A 939 30.61 5.99 -26.41
N VAL A 940 31.87 5.89 -25.95
CA VAL A 940 32.93 5.13 -26.65
C VAL A 940 33.47 4.01 -25.76
N ILE A 941 33.52 2.80 -26.33
CA ILE A 941 34.03 1.59 -25.69
C ILE A 941 35.17 0.98 -26.52
N LYS A 942 36.15 0.41 -25.82
CA LYS A 942 37.26 -0.33 -26.43
C LYS A 942 36.89 -1.81 -26.51
N VAL A 943 36.89 -2.37 -27.72
CA VAL A 943 36.67 -3.79 -27.94
C VAL A 943 38.02 -4.45 -28.24
N THR A 944 38.36 -5.47 -27.46
CA THR A 944 39.40 -6.43 -27.83
C THR A 944 38.73 -7.54 -28.62
N VAL A 945 39.20 -7.82 -29.83
CA VAL A 945 38.87 -9.05 -30.55
C VAL A 945 39.91 -10.10 -30.16
N ASP A 946 39.54 -11.38 -30.21
CA ASP A 946 40.43 -12.49 -29.86
C ASP A 946 41.74 -12.50 -30.71
N ASP A 947 42.76 -13.20 -30.20
CA ASP A 947 44.08 -13.39 -30.82
C ASP A 947 44.98 -12.12 -30.98
N GLY A 948 44.88 -11.21 -30.01
CA GLY A 948 46.06 -10.54 -29.42
C GLY A 948 46.60 -9.26 -30.08
N GLU A 949 46.51 -9.08 -31.40
CA GLU A 949 47.06 -7.89 -32.10
C GLU A 949 46.06 -7.19 -33.04
N LEU A 950 45.20 -6.33 -32.49
CA LEU A 950 44.87 -4.98 -33.03
C LEU A 950 43.83 -4.26 -32.14
N THR A 951 43.98 -2.95 -31.94
CA THR A 951 43.03 -2.14 -31.18
C THR A 951 42.10 -1.35 -32.11
N SER A 952 40.78 -1.46 -31.88
CA SER A 952 39.80 -0.52 -32.42
C SER A 952 38.91 0.05 -31.32
N TRP A 953 38.36 1.23 -31.58
CA TRP A 953 37.40 1.90 -30.71
C TRP A 953 36.06 1.92 -31.43
N THR A 954 34.98 1.59 -30.73
CA THR A 954 33.62 1.72 -31.27
C THR A 954 32.80 2.67 -30.42
N SER A 955 32.04 3.52 -31.08
CA SER A 955 30.93 4.23 -30.45
C SER A 955 29.78 3.27 -30.20
N ASP A 956 29.21 3.31 -29.00
CA ASP A 956 27.87 2.82 -28.71
C ASP A 956 26.87 3.72 -29.48
N PRO A 957 25.98 3.15 -30.32
CA PRO A 957 25.00 3.92 -31.07
C PRO A 957 23.79 4.35 -30.24
N ASP A 958 23.55 3.74 -29.09
CA ASP A 958 22.31 3.91 -28.30
C ASP A 958 22.51 4.87 -27.10
N HIS A 959 23.75 5.25 -26.75
CA HIS A 959 24.05 6.17 -25.65
C HIS A 959 24.85 7.41 -26.09
N TYR A 960 24.34 8.59 -25.71
CA TYR A 960 24.95 9.89 -25.98
C TYR A 960 25.13 10.71 -24.70
N VAL A 961 26.25 11.41 -24.59
CA VAL A 961 26.62 12.23 -23.42
C VAL A 961 26.89 13.69 -23.79
N VAL A 962 26.33 14.60 -23.00
CA VAL A 962 26.59 16.04 -23.10
C VAL A 962 27.96 16.34 -22.47
N THR A 963 28.87 16.93 -23.25
CA THR A 963 30.28 17.14 -22.84
C THR A 963 30.81 18.52 -23.30
N PRO A 964 31.67 19.21 -22.53
CA PRO A 964 32.20 20.52 -22.91
C PRO A 964 33.06 20.48 -24.18
N ILE A 965 33.13 21.59 -24.92
CA ILE A 965 33.91 21.69 -26.16
C ILE A 965 35.40 21.97 -25.85
N THR A 966 36.24 20.92 -25.83
CA THR A 966 37.69 21.01 -25.51
C THR A 966 38.60 20.58 -26.67
N LYS A 967 39.82 21.14 -26.75
CA LYS A 967 40.82 20.84 -27.80
C LYS A 967 41.89 19.82 -27.36
N GLY A 968 42.04 18.73 -28.11
CA GLY A 968 43.31 17.99 -28.29
C GLY A 968 43.62 16.87 -27.27
N THR A 969 44.01 15.70 -27.79
CA THR A 969 44.58 14.50 -27.10
C THR A 969 43.81 13.87 -25.93
N ASN A 970 42.75 14.52 -25.46
CA ASN A 970 41.94 14.12 -24.33
C ASN A 970 40.74 13.28 -24.81
N HIS A 971 40.53 12.11 -24.20
CA HIS A 971 39.48 11.16 -24.56
C HIS A 971 38.73 10.66 -23.33
N ALA A 972 37.45 10.28 -23.49
CA ALA A 972 36.65 9.76 -22.39
C ALA A 972 37.08 8.34 -21.97
N CYS A 973 37.05 8.08 -20.66
CA CYS A 973 37.13 6.77 -20.02
C CYS A 973 36.09 6.74 -18.90
N GLY A 974 34.98 6.02 -19.13
CA GLY A 974 33.81 6.14 -18.27
C GLY A 974 33.27 7.57 -18.25
N LYS A 975 33.19 8.19 -17.06
CA LYS A 975 32.78 9.59 -16.88
C LYS A 975 33.95 10.59 -16.91
N GLU A 976 35.20 10.11 -16.96
CA GLU A 976 36.40 10.94 -16.83
C GLU A 976 37.08 11.20 -18.17
N ILE A 977 37.89 12.26 -18.25
CA ILE A 977 38.67 12.63 -19.43
C ILE A 977 40.15 12.30 -19.18
N ILE A 978 40.69 11.34 -19.92
CA ILE A 978 42.05 10.84 -19.78
C ILE A 978 42.95 11.24 -20.95
N ASN A 979 44.25 11.34 -20.69
CA ASN A 979 45.28 11.46 -21.71
C ASN A 979 45.93 10.08 -21.95
N TYR A 980 45.66 9.51 -23.12
CA TYR A 980 46.05 8.15 -23.51
C TYR A 980 47.57 7.89 -23.55
N LYS A 981 48.41 8.94 -23.47
CA LYS A 981 49.88 8.82 -23.35
C LYS A 981 50.36 8.54 -21.92
N THR A 982 49.48 8.71 -20.93
CA THR A 982 49.82 8.59 -19.49
C THR A 982 48.94 7.57 -18.78
N HIS A 983 47.71 7.38 -19.24
CA HIS A 983 46.73 6.49 -18.64
C HIS A 983 46.08 5.61 -19.72
N ILE A 984 45.91 4.32 -19.41
CA ILE A 984 45.10 3.38 -20.17
C ILE A 984 43.75 3.21 -19.46
N CYS A 985 42.67 3.12 -20.23
CA CYS A 985 41.34 2.84 -19.67
C CYS A 985 41.20 1.32 -19.44
N CYS A 986 41.12 0.89 -18.17
CA CYS A 986 40.82 -0.49 -17.79
C CYS A 986 39.45 -0.51 -17.10
N ASN A 987 38.50 -1.29 -17.63
CA ASN A 987 37.13 -1.42 -17.09
C ASN A 987 36.43 -0.08 -16.78
N GLY A 988 36.64 0.94 -17.63
CA GLY A 988 36.06 2.28 -17.47
C GLY A 988 36.72 3.18 -16.41
N LYS A 989 37.80 2.74 -15.75
CA LYS A 989 38.61 3.55 -14.83
C LYS A 989 39.98 3.91 -15.46
N PRO A 990 40.55 5.10 -15.19
CA PRO A 990 41.93 5.41 -15.59
C PRO A 990 42.92 4.56 -14.80
N VAL A 991 43.90 3.95 -15.49
CA VAL A 991 45.03 3.26 -14.87
C VAL A 991 46.33 3.82 -15.46
N PRO A 992 47.32 4.23 -14.64
CA PRO A 992 48.59 4.73 -15.14
C PRO A 992 49.33 3.70 -16.02
N ILE A 993 49.93 4.16 -17.11
CA ILE A 993 50.74 3.30 -18.00
C ILE A 993 52.10 3.07 -17.34
N THR A 994 52.28 1.88 -16.77
CA THR A 994 53.51 1.50 -16.03
C THR A 994 54.60 0.88 -16.90
N THR A 995 54.30 0.51 -18.15
CA THR A 995 55.25 -0.04 -19.14
C THR A 995 54.80 0.27 -20.57
N ASP A 996 55.74 0.33 -21.52
CA ASP A 996 55.49 0.59 -22.96
C ASP A 996 54.64 -0.49 -23.69
N SER A 997 54.16 -1.49 -22.96
CA SER A 997 53.26 -2.54 -23.45
C SER A 997 52.28 -2.94 -22.34
N ALA A 998 51.68 -1.96 -21.66
CA ALA A 998 50.74 -2.18 -20.57
C ALA A 998 49.37 -2.68 -21.07
N HIS A 999 48.97 -3.86 -20.62
CA HIS A 999 47.62 -4.43 -20.78
C HIS A 999 46.92 -4.45 -19.40
N CYS A 1000 45.60 -4.67 -19.37
CA CYS A 1000 44.82 -4.76 -18.13
C CYS A 1000 44.71 -6.22 -17.66
N CYS A 1001 45.10 -6.53 -16.43
CA CYS A 1001 44.76 -7.78 -15.73
C CYS A 1001 43.82 -7.40 -14.59
N GLY A 1002 42.51 -7.56 -14.83
CA GLY A 1002 41.48 -6.88 -14.04
C GLY A 1002 41.75 -5.37 -13.98
N ASN A 1003 41.91 -4.85 -12.77
CA ASN A 1003 42.05 -3.42 -12.49
C ASN A 1003 43.52 -2.95 -12.33
N LYS A 1004 44.49 -3.75 -12.77
CA LYS A 1004 45.93 -3.42 -12.75
C LYS A 1004 46.53 -3.45 -14.15
N SER A 1005 47.47 -2.55 -14.42
CA SER A 1005 48.36 -2.65 -15.58
C SER A 1005 49.38 -3.78 -15.39
N TYR A 1006 49.64 -4.56 -16.44
CA TYR A 1006 50.69 -5.58 -16.48
C TYR A 1006 51.35 -5.64 -17.86
N ASN A 1007 52.55 -6.21 -17.94
CA ASN A 1007 53.27 -6.44 -19.19
C ASN A 1007 53.14 -7.93 -19.59
N PRO A 1008 52.42 -8.27 -20.68
CA PRO A 1008 52.21 -9.65 -21.09
C PRO A 1008 53.48 -10.35 -21.60
N LYS A 1009 54.55 -9.62 -21.91
CA LYS A 1009 55.83 -10.19 -22.37
C LYS A 1009 56.60 -10.93 -21.26
N VAL A 1010 56.22 -10.72 -19.99
CA VAL A 1010 56.93 -11.28 -18.82
C VAL A 1010 55.99 -11.92 -17.78
N ASN A 1011 54.68 -11.69 -17.88
CA ASN A 1011 53.68 -12.16 -16.92
C ASN A 1011 52.43 -12.65 -17.64
N PHE A 1012 51.82 -13.72 -17.12
CA PHE A 1012 50.52 -14.25 -17.49
C PHE A 1012 49.43 -13.75 -16.51
N CYS A 1013 48.17 -13.67 -16.96
CA CYS A 1013 47.03 -13.26 -16.15
C CYS A 1013 46.00 -14.40 -16.06
N CYS A 1014 45.92 -15.07 -14.91
CA CYS A 1014 44.87 -16.07 -14.65
C CYS A 1014 43.55 -15.36 -14.28
N SER A 1015 42.80 -14.95 -15.31
CA SER A 1015 41.52 -14.24 -15.18
C SER A 1015 40.36 -15.10 -14.62
N SER A 1016 40.52 -16.43 -14.55
CA SER A 1016 39.52 -17.35 -13.97
C SER A 1016 39.66 -17.53 -12.44
N GLN A 1017 40.69 -16.96 -11.82
CA GLN A 1017 40.78 -16.81 -10.37
C GLN A 1017 40.07 -15.53 -9.91
N ASN A 1018 39.58 -15.54 -8.67
CA ASN A 1018 38.98 -14.36 -8.06
C ASN A 1018 39.61 -14.11 -6.68
N PRO A 1019 40.42 -13.05 -6.49
CA PRO A 1019 40.80 -12.04 -7.48
C PRO A 1019 41.71 -12.59 -8.61
N PRO A 1020 41.73 -11.96 -9.80
CA PRO A 1020 42.63 -12.36 -10.90
C PRO A 1020 44.10 -12.30 -10.54
N THR A 1021 44.84 -13.38 -10.80
CA THR A 1021 46.24 -13.53 -10.37
C THR A 1021 47.20 -13.28 -11.53
N ILE A 1022 48.16 -12.36 -11.33
CA ILE A 1022 49.31 -12.20 -12.23
C ILE A 1022 50.37 -13.23 -11.82
N LEU A 1023 50.78 -14.09 -12.74
CA LEU A 1023 51.70 -15.22 -12.52
C LEU A 1023 52.85 -15.18 -13.55
N PRO A 1024 54.01 -15.80 -13.28
CA PRO A 1024 54.99 -16.09 -14.33
C PRO A 1024 54.39 -17.05 -15.36
N PRO A 1025 54.62 -16.85 -16.67
CA PRO A 1025 54.26 -17.85 -17.68
C PRO A 1025 55.12 -19.11 -17.50
N VAL A 1026 54.52 -20.27 -17.73
CA VAL A 1026 55.18 -21.59 -17.72
C VAL A 1026 55.38 -22.09 -19.15
N HIS A 1027 54.40 -21.86 -20.01
CA HIS A 1027 54.48 -22.10 -21.44
C HIS A 1027 54.07 -20.81 -22.17
N HIS A 1028 55.08 -19.97 -22.46
CA HIS A 1028 54.89 -18.65 -23.08
C HIS A 1028 53.83 -18.65 -24.19
N ASN A 1029 52.73 -17.92 -23.94
CA ASN A 1029 51.56 -17.73 -24.81
C ASN A 1029 50.62 -18.94 -25.02
N GLU A 1030 50.85 -20.10 -24.39
CA GLU A 1030 49.95 -21.28 -24.46
C GLU A 1030 49.32 -21.68 -23.11
N ASP A 1031 49.58 -20.92 -22.05
CA ASP A 1031 49.03 -21.17 -20.71
C ASP A 1031 47.52 -20.85 -20.61
N LEU A 1032 46.72 -21.85 -20.24
CA LEU A 1032 45.37 -21.73 -19.67
C LEU A 1032 45.45 -21.98 -18.15
N CYS A 1033 44.36 -21.73 -17.40
CA CYS A 1033 44.41 -21.77 -15.93
C CYS A 1033 43.37 -22.73 -15.32
N CYS A 1034 43.84 -23.75 -14.58
CA CYS A 1034 43.04 -24.77 -13.88
C CYS A 1034 43.18 -24.57 -12.37
N LYS A 1035 42.12 -24.07 -11.69
CA LYS A 1035 42.09 -23.75 -10.25
C LYS A 1035 43.38 -23.08 -9.72
N GLY A 1036 43.84 -22.04 -10.42
CA GLY A 1036 45.01 -21.22 -10.02
C GLY A 1036 46.38 -21.75 -10.48
N LYS A 1037 46.43 -22.83 -11.25
CA LYS A 1037 47.66 -23.35 -11.86
C LYS A 1037 47.64 -23.15 -13.38
N PRO A 1038 48.69 -22.56 -13.99
CA PRO A 1038 48.83 -22.54 -15.44
C PRO A 1038 49.06 -23.97 -15.97
N TYR A 1039 48.54 -24.26 -17.16
CA TYR A 1039 48.68 -25.52 -17.89
C TYR A 1039 48.61 -25.27 -19.41
N ASN A 1040 49.18 -26.14 -20.25
CA ASN A 1040 49.17 -25.89 -21.69
C ASN A 1040 47.82 -26.31 -22.32
N GLY A 1041 47.08 -25.35 -22.88
CA GLY A 1041 45.76 -25.60 -23.48
C GLY A 1041 45.76 -26.45 -24.75
N SER A 1042 46.90 -26.57 -25.42
CA SER A 1042 47.09 -27.33 -26.66
C SER A 1042 47.26 -28.84 -26.43
N ILE A 1043 47.72 -29.26 -25.23
CA ILE A 1043 48.06 -30.66 -24.91
C ILE A 1043 47.47 -31.19 -23.58
N ASP A 1044 46.95 -30.33 -22.69
CA ASP A 1044 46.27 -30.77 -21.47
C ASP A 1044 44.82 -30.24 -21.38
N THR A 1045 44.03 -30.82 -20.47
CA THR A 1045 42.67 -30.36 -20.14
C THR A 1045 42.39 -30.47 -18.64
N CYS A 1046 41.48 -29.65 -18.11
CA CYS A 1046 41.18 -29.54 -16.68
C CYS A 1046 39.86 -30.26 -16.34
N ILE A 1047 39.86 -31.16 -15.35
CA ILE A 1047 38.62 -31.60 -14.69
C ILE A 1047 38.28 -30.55 -13.63
N GLU A 1048 37.40 -29.61 -13.98
CA GLU A 1048 36.87 -28.53 -13.14
C GLU A 1048 36.65 -28.93 -11.67
N GLU A 1049 35.83 -29.96 -11.43
CA GLU A 1049 35.44 -30.39 -10.07
C GLU A 1049 36.64 -30.76 -9.20
N SER A 1050 37.60 -31.52 -9.73
CA SER A 1050 38.76 -32.02 -8.99
C SER A 1050 40.02 -31.13 -9.09
N GLY A 1051 40.07 -30.17 -10.03
CA GLY A 1051 41.27 -29.40 -10.33
C GLY A 1051 42.41 -30.23 -10.93
N LYS A 1052 42.09 -31.41 -11.49
CA LYS A 1052 43.08 -32.34 -12.05
C LYS A 1052 43.31 -32.06 -13.53
N ILE A 1053 44.56 -31.82 -13.89
CA ILE A 1053 45.01 -31.66 -15.28
C ILE A 1053 45.28 -33.05 -15.90
N ILE A 1054 44.82 -33.27 -17.12
CA ILE A 1054 44.94 -34.54 -17.87
C ILE A 1054 45.50 -34.27 -19.27
N LYS A 1055 46.48 -35.07 -19.71
CA LYS A 1055 47.06 -34.99 -21.05
C LYS A 1055 46.12 -35.53 -22.12
N LEU A 1056 45.89 -34.73 -23.15
CA LEU A 1056 45.21 -35.10 -24.39
C LEU A 1056 46.23 -35.68 -25.40
N PRO A 1057 45.85 -36.65 -26.26
CA PRO A 1057 46.77 -37.21 -27.26
C PRO A 1057 47.16 -36.25 -28.37
N ASP A 1058 46.21 -35.41 -28.81
CA ASP A 1058 46.41 -34.27 -29.71
C ASP A 1058 45.22 -33.28 -29.55
N SER A 1059 45.34 -32.08 -30.13
CA SER A 1059 44.32 -31.02 -30.07
C SER A 1059 43.00 -31.33 -30.79
N ASN A 1060 42.86 -32.51 -31.41
CA ASN A 1060 41.59 -32.98 -31.97
C ASN A 1060 40.84 -33.90 -30.99
N HIS A 1061 41.31 -34.09 -29.76
CA HIS A 1061 40.62 -34.88 -28.75
C HIS A 1061 39.96 -33.99 -27.69
N GLN A 1062 38.74 -34.35 -27.26
CA GLN A 1062 38.03 -33.68 -26.16
C GLN A 1062 37.46 -34.68 -25.15
N LEU A 1063 37.14 -34.22 -23.94
CA LEU A 1063 36.48 -35.03 -22.93
C LEU A 1063 34.95 -35.05 -23.13
N CYS A 1064 34.33 -36.22 -23.04
CA CYS A 1064 32.87 -36.41 -23.06
C CYS A 1064 32.51 -37.59 -22.15
N ASN A 1065 31.82 -37.33 -21.03
CA ASN A 1065 31.52 -38.32 -19.98
C ASN A 1065 32.79 -39.08 -19.53
N ASP A 1066 33.82 -38.33 -19.11
CA ASP A 1066 35.16 -38.80 -18.70
C ASP A 1066 35.96 -39.64 -19.72
N GLN A 1067 35.45 -39.81 -20.93
CA GLN A 1067 36.17 -40.45 -22.04
C GLN A 1067 36.76 -39.43 -22.99
N ILE A 1068 37.98 -39.69 -23.45
CA ILE A 1068 38.69 -38.88 -24.46
C ILE A 1068 38.21 -39.31 -25.85
N VAL A 1069 37.71 -38.37 -26.65
CA VAL A 1069 37.01 -38.59 -27.93
C VAL A 1069 37.65 -37.80 -29.07
N ASP A 1070 37.96 -38.48 -30.18
CA ASP A 1070 38.50 -37.89 -31.41
C ASP A 1070 37.43 -37.11 -32.22
N ASN A 1071 37.50 -35.78 -32.16
CA ASN A 1071 36.61 -34.85 -32.86
C ASN A 1071 36.71 -34.89 -34.39
N ARG A 1072 37.72 -35.56 -34.98
CA ARG A 1072 37.77 -35.80 -36.44
C ARG A 1072 36.78 -36.87 -36.89
N LYS A 1073 36.29 -37.71 -35.97
CA LYS A 1073 35.42 -38.87 -36.25
C LYS A 1073 34.07 -38.77 -35.54
N LYS A 1074 34.04 -38.16 -34.36
CA LYS A 1074 32.88 -38.13 -33.45
C LYS A 1074 32.59 -36.71 -32.95
N ILE A 1075 31.44 -36.51 -32.32
CA ILE A 1075 31.00 -35.26 -31.68
C ILE A 1075 30.18 -35.61 -30.43
N CYS A 1076 30.32 -34.81 -29.37
CA CYS A 1076 29.57 -34.97 -28.12
C CYS A 1076 28.30 -34.12 -28.20
N CYS A 1077 27.16 -34.72 -28.55
CA CYS A 1077 25.86 -34.03 -28.58
C CYS A 1077 25.13 -34.19 -27.25
N SER A 1078 24.40 -33.18 -26.80
CA SER A 1078 23.55 -33.20 -25.60
C SER A 1078 22.09 -32.95 -25.95
N GLU A 1079 21.17 -33.39 -25.08
CA GLU A 1079 19.76 -32.95 -25.17
C GLU A 1079 19.53 -31.72 -24.30
N ALA A 1080 18.81 -30.76 -24.86
CA ALA A 1080 18.21 -29.66 -24.12
C ALA A 1080 16.75 -30.04 -23.80
N ILE A 1081 16.52 -30.37 -22.52
CA ILE A 1081 15.24 -30.29 -21.79
C ILE A 1081 14.12 -31.26 -22.26
N ASP A 1082 13.57 -32.04 -21.33
CA ASP A 1082 12.28 -32.71 -21.51
C ASP A 1082 11.11 -31.79 -21.08
N VAL A 1083 9.89 -32.17 -21.42
CA VAL A 1083 8.68 -31.35 -21.14
C VAL A 1083 8.28 -31.27 -19.66
N GLN A 1084 9.11 -31.77 -18.74
CA GLN A 1084 8.91 -31.77 -17.29
C GLN A 1084 10.09 -31.16 -16.51
N GLY A 1085 11.13 -30.68 -17.20
CA GLY A 1085 12.17 -29.81 -16.65
C GLY A 1085 13.26 -30.49 -15.81
N ASN A 1086 13.29 -31.82 -15.75
CA ASN A 1086 14.26 -32.54 -14.93
C ASN A 1086 15.66 -32.57 -15.55
N PHE A 1087 16.69 -32.25 -14.75
CA PHE A 1087 18.08 -32.35 -15.18
C PHE A 1087 18.57 -33.81 -15.17
N GLN A 1088 18.74 -34.39 -16.36
CA GLN A 1088 19.48 -35.63 -16.59
C GLN A 1088 20.49 -35.40 -17.72
N GLN A 1089 21.77 -35.27 -17.38
CA GLN A 1089 22.81 -34.82 -18.32
C GLN A 1089 23.29 -35.93 -19.27
N LYS A 1090 22.38 -36.43 -20.10
CA LYS A 1090 22.65 -37.49 -21.08
C LYS A 1090 23.35 -36.89 -22.31
N ARG A 1091 24.68 -37.01 -22.36
CA ARG A 1091 25.49 -36.68 -23.56
C ARG A 1091 25.75 -37.94 -24.37
N TRP A 1092 25.63 -37.87 -25.69
CA TRP A 1092 25.93 -38.95 -26.63
C TRP A 1092 27.19 -38.65 -27.45
N ILE A 1093 28.04 -39.66 -27.60
CA ILE A 1093 29.18 -39.64 -28.51
C ILE A 1093 28.72 -40.13 -29.88
N ILE A 1094 28.41 -39.21 -30.78
CA ILE A 1094 27.80 -39.48 -32.10
C ILE A 1094 28.87 -39.45 -33.18
N ALA A 1095 28.77 -40.31 -34.20
CA ALA A 1095 29.64 -40.21 -35.38
C ALA A 1095 29.29 -38.94 -36.18
N LYS A 1096 30.31 -38.23 -36.69
CA LYS A 1096 30.10 -37.11 -37.61
C LYS A 1096 29.74 -37.65 -39.00
N GLN A 1097 28.58 -37.27 -39.54
CA GLN A 1097 28.16 -37.74 -40.88
C GLN A 1097 29.04 -37.19 -42.02
N LYS A 1098 29.57 -35.97 -41.85
CA LYS A 1098 30.54 -35.33 -42.77
C LYS A 1098 31.70 -34.74 -41.96
N LYS A 1099 32.84 -34.47 -42.61
CA LYS A 1099 34.06 -34.01 -41.92
C LYS A 1099 34.02 -32.53 -41.51
N GLU A 1100 33.35 -31.70 -42.30
CA GLU A 1100 33.39 -30.24 -42.20
C GLU A 1100 32.03 -29.68 -41.78
N HIS A 1101 32.04 -28.55 -41.07
CA HIS A 1101 30.85 -27.76 -40.64
C HIS A 1101 29.64 -28.60 -40.17
N THR A 1102 29.92 -29.60 -39.34
CA THR A 1102 28.93 -30.58 -38.86
C THR A 1102 28.50 -30.30 -37.42
N GLU A 1103 27.21 -30.04 -37.22
CA GLU A 1103 26.56 -29.71 -35.93
C GLU A 1103 25.58 -30.80 -35.47
N CYS A 1104 25.03 -30.68 -34.26
CA CYS A 1104 24.03 -31.58 -33.69
C CYS A 1104 22.59 -31.05 -33.88
N CYS A 1105 21.68 -31.88 -34.39
CA CYS A 1105 20.23 -31.65 -34.40
C CYS A 1105 19.56 -32.69 -33.51
N GLY A 1106 19.61 -32.48 -32.19
CA GLY A 1106 19.30 -33.53 -31.21
C GLY A 1106 20.35 -34.64 -31.23
N ASN A 1107 19.93 -35.90 -31.35
CA ASN A 1107 20.81 -37.08 -31.38
C ASN A 1107 21.31 -37.47 -32.78
N VAL A 1108 21.41 -36.50 -33.71
CA VAL A 1108 21.88 -36.71 -35.09
C VAL A 1108 22.84 -35.59 -35.47
N SER A 1109 23.89 -35.88 -36.25
CA SER A 1109 24.82 -34.87 -36.77
C SER A 1109 24.52 -34.51 -38.23
N PHE A 1110 24.59 -33.22 -38.59
CA PHE A 1110 24.17 -32.68 -39.90
C PHE A 1110 25.10 -31.58 -40.42
N SER A 1111 25.05 -31.26 -41.73
CA SER A 1111 25.90 -30.22 -42.34
C SER A 1111 25.18 -28.88 -42.51
N LEU A 1112 25.73 -27.81 -41.93
CA LEU A 1112 25.20 -26.45 -42.00
C LEU A 1112 25.07 -25.89 -43.43
N ALA A 1113 25.86 -26.38 -44.38
CA ALA A 1113 25.91 -25.87 -45.75
C ALA A 1113 24.79 -26.44 -46.65
N GLU A 1114 24.33 -27.66 -46.35
CA GLU A 1114 23.31 -28.36 -47.12
C GLU A 1114 21.94 -28.30 -46.46
N GLU A 1115 21.90 -28.25 -45.13
CA GLU A 1115 20.70 -28.43 -44.32
C GLU A 1115 20.58 -27.35 -43.23
N ILE A 1116 19.40 -27.26 -42.63
CA ILE A 1116 19.11 -26.46 -41.43
C ILE A 1116 18.25 -27.28 -40.46
N CYS A 1117 18.61 -27.26 -39.17
CA CYS A 1117 17.84 -27.89 -38.11
C CYS A 1117 16.70 -26.97 -37.66
N CYS A 1118 15.46 -27.44 -37.73
CA CYS A 1118 14.27 -26.75 -37.24
C CYS A 1118 13.46 -27.72 -36.35
N GLN A 1119 13.30 -27.43 -35.06
CA GLN A 1119 12.56 -28.28 -34.09
C GLN A 1119 12.96 -29.77 -34.14
N LYS A 1120 14.26 -30.07 -33.96
CA LYS A 1120 14.85 -31.44 -34.05
C LYS A 1120 14.67 -32.14 -35.41
N LYS A 1121 14.26 -31.44 -36.49
CA LYS A 1121 14.13 -31.97 -37.85
C LYS A 1121 15.05 -31.24 -38.84
N LEU A 1122 15.72 -31.98 -39.72
CA LEU A 1122 16.56 -31.44 -40.79
C LEU A 1122 15.73 -31.06 -42.03
N ILE A 1123 16.10 -29.95 -42.67
CA ILE A 1123 15.46 -29.42 -43.88
C ILE A 1123 16.55 -29.00 -44.88
N PRO A 1124 16.53 -29.45 -46.16
CA PRO A 1124 17.49 -29.00 -47.17
C PRO A 1124 17.39 -27.51 -47.51
N ARG A 1125 18.52 -26.87 -47.77
CA ARG A 1125 18.61 -25.46 -48.19
C ARG A 1125 18.38 -25.31 -49.70
N ASN A 1126 17.61 -24.28 -50.09
CA ASN A 1126 17.30 -23.97 -51.48
C ASN A 1126 17.51 -22.46 -51.76
N GLY A 1127 18.74 -21.98 -51.56
CA GLY A 1127 19.14 -20.60 -51.81
C GLY A 1127 19.34 -19.75 -50.55
N ILE A 1128 18.98 -18.47 -50.63
CA ILE A 1128 19.38 -17.40 -49.68
C ILE A 1128 18.59 -17.43 -48.35
N GLN A 1129 18.07 -18.58 -47.91
CA GLN A 1129 17.36 -18.65 -46.63
C GLN A 1129 18.34 -18.58 -45.44
N LYS A 1130 18.11 -17.63 -44.52
CA LYS A 1130 19.03 -17.37 -43.40
C LYS A 1130 18.57 -17.93 -42.06
N CYS A 1131 17.25 -17.96 -41.79
CA CYS A 1131 16.69 -18.31 -40.48
C CYS A 1131 15.46 -19.21 -40.63
N CYS A 1132 15.12 -19.95 -39.56
CA CYS A 1132 13.97 -20.85 -39.48
C CYS A 1132 13.14 -20.57 -38.23
N TYR A 1133 11.81 -20.50 -38.33
CA TYR A 1133 10.93 -20.25 -37.18
C TYR A 1133 9.71 -21.17 -37.19
N GLY A 1134 9.81 -22.31 -36.51
CA GLY A 1134 8.71 -23.26 -36.19
C GLY A 1134 8.08 -24.03 -37.35
N ILE A 1135 7.94 -23.43 -38.53
CA ILE A 1135 7.17 -23.97 -39.67
C ILE A 1135 7.90 -23.87 -41.02
N GLY A 1136 9.05 -23.19 -41.10
CA GLY A 1136 9.89 -23.19 -42.30
C GLY A 1136 10.98 -22.10 -42.31
N PRO A 1137 11.83 -22.10 -43.36
CA PRO A 1137 12.90 -21.12 -43.55
C PRO A 1137 12.42 -19.85 -44.30
N TYR A 1138 13.00 -18.67 -44.01
CA TYR A 1138 12.56 -17.37 -44.59
C TYR A 1138 13.69 -16.40 -45.01
N ASP A 1139 13.31 -15.37 -45.79
CA ASP A 1139 14.17 -14.27 -46.27
C ASP A 1139 13.76 -12.91 -45.65
N PRO A 1140 14.48 -12.41 -44.63
CA PRO A 1140 14.13 -11.16 -43.93
C PRO A 1140 14.31 -9.88 -44.78
N MET A 1141 14.85 -9.95 -46.00
CA MET A 1141 14.94 -8.79 -46.89
C MET A 1141 13.74 -8.62 -47.84
N LYS A 1142 12.84 -9.61 -47.89
CA LYS A 1142 11.65 -9.61 -48.76
C LYS A 1142 10.34 -9.93 -48.04
N ASP A 1143 10.43 -10.70 -46.95
CA ASP A 1143 9.30 -11.24 -46.22
C ASP A 1143 9.19 -10.57 -44.84
N THR A 1144 8.01 -10.07 -44.48
CA THR A 1144 7.77 -9.46 -43.16
C THR A 1144 7.17 -10.51 -42.21
N CYS A 1145 7.71 -10.59 -40.98
CA CYS A 1145 7.42 -11.62 -39.98
C CYS A 1145 7.19 -10.98 -38.59
N CYS A 1146 6.15 -11.46 -37.88
CA CYS A 1146 5.56 -10.77 -36.72
C CYS A 1146 5.79 -11.57 -35.44
N ARG A 1147 6.42 -10.95 -34.44
CA ARG A 1147 6.89 -11.59 -33.20
C ARG A 1147 7.06 -10.55 -32.09
N THR A 1148 6.69 -10.92 -30.86
CA THR A 1148 7.01 -10.17 -29.63
C THR A 1148 8.46 -10.41 -29.18
N HIS A 1149 9.00 -9.53 -28.33
CA HIS A 1149 10.32 -9.72 -27.74
C HIS A 1149 10.28 -10.67 -26.52
N ASN A 1150 11.23 -11.61 -26.52
CA ASN A 1150 11.62 -12.55 -25.46
C ASN A 1150 10.62 -13.65 -25.02
N TYR A 1151 11.24 -14.78 -24.63
CA TYR A 1151 10.68 -16.05 -24.17
C TYR A 1151 9.85 -16.87 -25.17
N ILE A 1152 9.67 -18.16 -24.81
CA ILE A 1152 9.30 -19.26 -25.73
C ILE A 1152 8.30 -20.18 -25.04
N THR A 1153 7.10 -20.26 -25.59
CA THR A 1153 6.27 -21.48 -25.63
C THR A 1153 5.72 -21.64 -27.05
N VAL A 1154 5.38 -22.86 -27.45
CA VAL A 1154 5.09 -23.22 -28.85
C VAL A 1154 3.60 -23.44 -29.06
N ASP A 1155 2.95 -22.55 -29.81
CA ASP A 1155 2.28 -22.85 -31.10
C ASP A 1155 1.43 -21.65 -31.57
N VAL A 1156 2.00 -20.81 -32.44
CA VAL A 1156 1.23 -19.79 -33.20
C VAL A 1156 1.76 -19.72 -34.62
N LYS A 1157 0.88 -19.91 -35.60
CA LYS A 1157 1.21 -19.90 -37.04
C LYS A 1157 1.49 -18.49 -37.53
N SER A 1158 2.77 -18.09 -37.52
CA SER A 1158 3.22 -16.83 -38.12
C SER A 1158 2.92 -16.81 -39.63
N LYS A 1159 2.22 -15.76 -40.08
CA LYS A 1159 1.99 -15.52 -41.52
C LYS A 1159 3.13 -14.69 -42.08
N LEU A 1160 3.83 -15.22 -43.09
CA LEU A 1160 4.69 -14.41 -43.95
C LEU A 1160 3.83 -13.63 -44.95
N TYR A 1161 4.18 -12.37 -45.19
CA TYR A 1161 3.72 -11.63 -46.37
C TYR A 1161 4.91 -11.19 -47.20
N LYS A 1162 4.81 -11.34 -48.52
CA LYS A 1162 5.84 -10.95 -49.49
C LYS A 1162 5.47 -9.62 -50.13
N ASN A 1163 6.47 -8.77 -50.39
CA ASN A 1163 6.37 -7.38 -50.85
C ASN A 1163 5.94 -6.38 -49.75
N ARG A 1164 6.51 -5.17 -49.82
CA ARG A 1164 6.68 -4.20 -48.71
C ARG A 1164 5.41 -3.49 -48.18
N LEU A 1165 4.21 -3.93 -48.54
CA LEU A 1165 2.95 -3.29 -48.13
C LEU A 1165 2.44 -3.76 -46.76
N GLY A 1166 2.71 -5.02 -46.41
CA GLY A 1166 2.35 -5.57 -45.11
C GLY A 1166 3.45 -5.31 -44.08
N LYS A 1167 3.29 -4.30 -43.22
CA LYS A 1167 4.05 -4.23 -41.97
C LYS A 1167 3.31 -5.08 -40.91
N CYS A 1168 4.06 -5.74 -40.02
CA CYS A 1168 3.48 -6.53 -38.91
C CYS A 1168 2.72 -5.66 -37.95
N CYS A 1169 1.49 -6.05 -37.62
CA CYS A 1169 0.72 -5.43 -36.56
C CYS A 1169 0.75 -6.51 -35.41
N TYR A 1170 1.28 -6.30 -34.18
CA TYR A 1170 1.55 -7.33 -33.11
C TYR A 1170 1.86 -8.76 -33.64
N ILE A 1171 0.87 -9.66 -33.71
CA ILE A 1171 0.94 -10.98 -34.38
C ILE A 1171 0.15 -11.09 -35.70
N HIS A 1172 -0.67 -10.10 -36.04
CA HIS A 1172 -1.40 -10.00 -37.30
C HIS A 1172 -0.66 -9.08 -38.31
N LEU A 1173 -1.32 -8.71 -39.42
CA LEU A 1173 -0.67 -8.08 -40.57
C LEU A 1173 -1.71 -7.30 -41.38
N TYR A 1174 -1.44 -6.05 -41.75
CA TYR A 1174 -2.39 -5.18 -42.48
C TYR A 1174 -1.76 -4.26 -43.51
N ASP A 1175 -2.60 -3.73 -44.42
CA ASP A 1175 -2.24 -2.76 -45.44
C ASP A 1175 -2.56 -1.33 -44.98
N GLU A 1176 -1.53 -0.57 -44.64
CA GLU A 1176 -1.69 0.80 -44.12
C GLU A 1176 -2.29 1.81 -45.12
N THR A 1177 -2.49 1.44 -46.38
CA THR A 1177 -3.17 2.30 -47.37
C THR A 1177 -4.69 2.24 -47.25
N LYS A 1178 -5.26 1.13 -46.77
CA LYS A 1178 -6.72 0.88 -46.69
C LYS A 1178 -7.24 0.75 -45.27
N GLU A 1179 -6.38 0.28 -44.38
CA GLU A 1179 -6.70 -0.15 -43.03
C GLU A 1179 -5.92 0.66 -41.98
N ALA A 1180 -6.25 0.42 -40.72
CA ALA A 1180 -5.67 0.92 -39.50
C ALA A 1180 -5.83 -0.15 -38.39
N CYS A 1181 -5.31 0.13 -37.20
CA CYS A 1181 -5.27 -0.79 -36.05
C CYS A 1181 -5.42 0.13 -34.78
N CYS A 1182 -6.15 -0.25 -33.71
CA CYS A 1182 -6.69 0.63 -32.61
C CYS A 1182 -6.99 -0.06 -31.19
N GLY A 1183 -6.04 -0.63 -30.43
CA GLY A 1183 -6.09 -1.68 -29.32
C GLY A 1183 -5.07 -2.94 -29.29
N ILE A 1184 -5.35 -4.16 -29.82
CA ILE A 1184 -4.54 -5.28 -30.49
C ILE A 1184 -5.19 -6.23 -31.61
N THR A 1185 -6.01 -5.77 -32.61
CA THR A 1185 -6.52 -6.42 -33.90
C THR A 1185 -6.71 -5.37 -35.05
N VAL A 1186 -7.22 -5.67 -36.27
CA VAL A 1186 -7.25 -4.75 -37.47
C VAL A 1186 -8.65 -4.13 -37.80
N ALA A 1187 -8.72 -2.93 -38.41
CA ALA A 1187 -9.95 -2.32 -38.98
C ALA A 1187 -9.72 -1.46 -40.26
N PRO A 1188 -10.72 -1.26 -41.13
CA PRO A 1188 -10.65 -0.35 -42.29
C PRO A 1188 -10.66 1.14 -41.89
N LYS A 1189 -10.08 2.02 -42.72
CA LYS A 1189 -10.08 3.49 -42.50
C LYS A 1189 -11.44 4.13 -42.85
N PRO A 1190 -11.87 5.18 -42.12
CA PRO A 1190 -13.12 5.90 -42.36
C PRO A 1190 -13.04 6.87 -43.57
N PRO A 1191 -14.17 7.43 -44.02
CA PRO A 1191 -14.20 8.52 -45.01
C PRO A 1191 -13.49 9.80 -44.54
N ALA A 1192 -13.27 10.73 -45.48
CA ALA A 1192 -12.52 11.96 -45.24
C ALA A 1192 -13.05 12.80 -44.06
N ASN A 1193 -12.12 13.47 -43.38
CA ASN A 1193 -12.27 14.32 -42.17
C ASN A 1193 -12.29 13.61 -40.80
N GLN A 1194 -12.22 12.27 -40.73
CA GLN A 1194 -12.12 11.51 -39.47
C GLN A 1194 -10.77 10.79 -39.33
N CYS A 1195 -10.13 10.87 -38.15
CA CYS A 1195 -8.73 10.46 -37.94
C CYS A 1195 -8.53 9.13 -37.18
N GLY A 1196 -9.39 8.14 -37.46
CA GLY A 1196 -9.34 6.83 -36.78
C GLY A 1196 -9.80 6.89 -35.32
N CYS A 1197 -9.67 5.77 -34.62
CA CYS A 1197 -10.23 5.58 -33.28
C CYS A 1197 -9.22 5.97 -32.19
N CYS A 1198 -9.70 6.62 -31.12
CA CYS A 1198 -8.90 6.88 -29.91
C CYS A 1198 -9.50 6.12 -28.72
N ALA A 1199 -8.74 5.16 -28.20
CA ALA A 1199 -8.99 4.38 -26.98
C ALA A 1199 -10.16 3.36 -26.93
N TYR A 1200 -10.02 2.52 -25.90
CA TYR A 1200 -10.84 1.41 -25.46
C TYR A 1200 -12.24 1.90 -25.00
N ASN A 1201 -13.27 1.07 -25.16
CA ASN A 1201 -14.63 1.27 -24.59
C ASN A 1201 -15.09 -0.04 -23.90
N VAL A 1202 -16.37 -0.24 -23.54
CA VAL A 1202 -16.78 -1.35 -22.62
C VAL A 1202 -18.19 -2.00 -22.80
N ASN A 1203 -19.02 -1.69 -23.81
CA ASN A 1203 -20.42 -2.21 -23.84
C ASN A 1203 -20.89 -2.90 -25.16
N GLY A 1204 -21.00 -4.24 -25.13
CA GLY A 1204 -21.63 -5.09 -26.19
C GLY A 1204 -20.66 -5.99 -26.97
N THR A 1205 -21.04 -7.17 -27.48
CA THR A 1205 -22.38 -7.80 -27.61
C THR A 1205 -22.40 -9.29 -27.16
N LYS A 1206 -23.61 -9.87 -27.12
CA LYS A 1206 -23.94 -11.23 -26.64
C LYS A 1206 -24.10 -12.25 -27.79
N ALA A 1207 -23.69 -13.50 -27.57
CA ALA A 1207 -23.89 -14.67 -28.45
C ALA A 1207 -24.16 -15.95 -27.63
N THR A 1208 -24.76 -16.97 -28.22
CA THR A 1208 -25.11 -18.22 -27.50
C THR A 1208 -23.98 -19.26 -27.47
N LEU A 1209 -24.03 -20.16 -26.49
CA LEU A 1209 -23.03 -21.21 -26.30
C LEU A 1209 -22.99 -22.22 -27.47
N ASP A 1210 -24.12 -22.53 -28.08
CA ASP A 1210 -24.19 -23.45 -29.23
C ASP A 1210 -23.60 -22.83 -30.52
N GLU A 1211 -23.61 -21.50 -30.67
CA GLU A 1211 -22.89 -20.81 -31.75
C GLU A 1211 -21.37 -20.90 -31.54
N LEU A 1212 -20.89 -20.74 -30.30
CA LEU A 1212 -19.48 -20.86 -29.94
C LEU A 1212 -18.92 -22.28 -30.12
N ILE A 1213 -19.65 -23.29 -29.65
CA ILE A 1213 -19.25 -24.71 -29.75
C ILE A 1213 -19.14 -25.17 -31.21
N ASN A 1214 -19.96 -24.63 -32.12
CA ASN A 1214 -19.87 -24.95 -33.53
C ASN A 1214 -18.76 -24.18 -34.28
N ALA A 1215 -18.29 -23.05 -33.74
CA ALA A 1215 -17.19 -22.26 -34.33
C ALA A 1215 -15.79 -22.81 -33.98
N TYR A 1216 -15.58 -23.36 -32.78
CA TYR A 1216 -14.24 -23.74 -32.25
C TYR A 1216 -14.03 -25.26 -32.11
N LYS A 1217 -14.52 -26.03 -33.09
CA LYS A 1217 -14.63 -27.49 -33.00
C LYS A 1217 -13.34 -28.36 -32.95
N PRO A 1218 -12.09 -27.87 -33.18
CA PRO A 1218 -10.90 -28.75 -33.19
C PRO A 1218 -9.81 -28.46 -32.12
N SER A 1219 -10.11 -27.82 -30.98
CA SER A 1219 -9.15 -27.76 -29.85
C SER A 1219 -9.81 -27.34 -28.51
N ILE A 1220 -10.37 -28.30 -27.77
CA ILE A 1220 -10.77 -28.11 -26.37
C ILE A 1220 -10.34 -29.33 -25.56
N ASP A 1221 -9.26 -29.18 -24.81
CA ASP A 1221 -8.92 -30.01 -23.66
C ASP A 1221 -8.23 -29.08 -22.64
N ARG A 1222 -8.68 -29.13 -21.38
CA ARG A 1222 -8.19 -28.31 -20.25
C ARG A 1222 -8.31 -26.79 -20.40
N ILE A 1223 -9.54 -26.28 -20.21
CA ILE A 1223 -9.73 -25.05 -19.43
C ILE A 1223 -9.99 -25.50 -17.99
N THR A 1224 -9.10 -25.15 -17.06
CA THR A 1224 -9.45 -25.10 -15.63
C THR A 1224 -10.08 -23.73 -15.38
N VAL A 1225 -11.23 -23.72 -14.72
CA VAL A 1225 -12.00 -22.50 -14.45
C VAL A 1225 -11.50 -21.87 -13.13
N TYR A 1226 -11.30 -20.55 -13.16
CA TYR A 1226 -11.48 -19.66 -12.02
C TYR A 1226 -12.89 -19.06 -12.13
#